data_AF-A0A1I7XAQ0-F1
#
_entry.id   AF-A0A1I7XAQ0-F1
#
_cell.length_a   1.000
_cell.length_b   1.000
_cell.length_c   1.000
_cell.angle_alpha   90.00
_cell.angle_beta   90.00
_cell.angle_gamma   90.00
#
_symmetry.space_group_name_H-M   'P 1'
#
loop_
_entity.id
_entity.type
_entity.pdbx_description
1 polymer ?
#
loop_
_entity_poly.entity_id
_entity_poly.type
_entity_poly.pdbx_seq_one_letter_code
_entity_poly.pdbx_strand_id
1 'polypeptide(L)'
;MPIISFIVVLYLFPPCLSDICFHCSCDESSRSVLCTSPSLLIRTVSLLPWVEQIHLVGLNLPHPPHFLFHTGVRVLRINRCGLQELSAHSLLSLPNLEVLNLADNHLETLPTTLFRSLKHLRVVNVAGNRIFNLTPMPWILAENVILEELDLSDNPLSLSTKNTSLPSARQLYLSNSNLEMINSSAVLFQPSTPCPMNESCRYLSLNSLNVSRITTLDLSRNEELTIDISALEAFENISYLDLALNHLPPKFSDWLELRSHVKSLNISHSHLTYDTWSWCGKDLETLDVSGLKLKKMSLGRNCILRSVFARDNLLKSIYLEVISLETLHLDRNLFSEWPTLPPGVALENLHILSISSNLISLLPPYALSQFPALQHLDVSKNRLSEIDHQAFPSLGMQLVSIDLSFNQLVLLPHPVLPSLLYLDVSSNNLVTIDPVLFAGFPLLQNLRLANNPSLFSRCETKCWSDSLSELTNLIDLDLSNCALSRSLALSHLQSLRSLILRGNQIISINANDIPAGIGGAVAVGEQPIKTLLSPSAGARMSLAETLTNLVFAPITDIRDVKMSGNWMWAAKCEGEGAKLVEACDAMCKALAEAGCAIDGGKDSLSMAAIVEGEVVKAPGTLVLSAYAPCVDITKVITPDLKGPTDGAKYSTIIYVRMGSYLEKNRLGGSAFAQVLKQIGNEPSDVENISTLVAAFSAIQKLIIDDVILAGHDVSDGGFITALLEMAFAGNIEIHVNIQTKAARVRCSFYYSKSTTDPLAFLFAEEPGVFLEVNSKDVHQVIAALTAASAETMVIGTVKKVYGSDAKVNININGESVINEGLVGLREIWEETSDRLGLLQTDKDCLEQAKLVCCQPIILELFGLRYHVPCSWPRTWAQELSR
;
A
#
# COMPACT_ATOMS: atom_id res chain seq x y z
N MET A 1 61.79 18.57 -16.63
CA MET A 1 62.52 18.49 -15.34
C MET A 1 63.18 19.83 -15.06
N PRO A 2 63.34 20.24 -13.78
CA PRO A 2 62.77 19.59 -12.58
C PRO A 2 61.22 19.87 -12.53
N ILE A 3 60.36 19.63 -11.52
CA ILE A 3 60.44 19.25 -10.08
C ILE A 3 61.07 20.37 -9.20
N ILE A 4 61.10 20.43 -7.86
CA ILE A 4 60.15 20.08 -6.76
C ILE A 4 59.83 21.44 -6.06
N SER A 5 58.71 21.73 -5.38
CA SER A 5 57.59 20.93 -4.87
C SER A 5 56.29 21.74 -4.90
N PHE A 6 55.15 21.12 -4.56
CA PHE A 6 53.96 21.80 -4.01
C PHE A 6 53.54 21.10 -2.72
N ILE A 7 53.19 21.87 -1.68
CA ILE A 7 52.70 21.33 -0.41
C ILE A 7 51.24 20.92 -0.61
N VAL A 8 50.94 19.63 -0.39
CA VAL A 8 49.57 19.11 -0.38
C VAL A 8 48.89 19.58 0.91
N VAL A 9 48.20 20.72 0.83
CA VAL A 9 47.18 21.08 1.81
C VAL A 9 45.96 20.21 1.50
N LEU A 10 45.75 19.19 2.34
CA LEU A 10 44.56 18.35 2.31
C LEU A 10 43.32 19.16 2.74
N TYR A 11 42.75 19.90 1.79
CA TYR A 11 41.36 20.31 1.89
C TYR A 11 40.50 19.05 1.78
N LEU A 12 40.02 18.58 2.93
CA LEU A 12 38.89 17.66 3.01
C LEU A 12 37.64 18.40 2.52
N PHE A 13 37.46 18.43 1.19
CA PHE A 13 36.14 18.62 0.62
C PHE A 13 35.24 17.48 1.13
N PRO A 14 34.07 17.77 1.71
CA PRO A 14 33.05 16.73 1.84
C PRO A 14 32.71 16.23 0.43
N PRO A 15 32.44 14.92 0.23
CA PRO A 15 32.09 14.37 -1.08
C PRO A 15 30.68 14.82 -1.48
N CYS A 16 30.56 16.04 -2.00
CA CYS A 16 29.31 16.52 -2.59
C CYS A 16 28.94 15.69 -3.83
N LEU A 17 27.79 15.02 -3.74
CA LEU A 17 26.91 14.71 -4.86
C LEU A 17 27.52 13.89 -6.01
N SER A 18 27.60 12.58 -5.83
CA SER A 18 27.09 11.65 -6.85
C SER A 18 26.75 10.29 -6.24
N ASP A 19 25.49 10.14 -5.82
CA ASP A 19 24.92 8.84 -5.51
C ASP A 19 23.61 8.66 -6.26
N ILE A 20 23.49 7.53 -6.94
CA ILE A 20 22.29 7.12 -7.68
C ILE A 20 21.10 6.94 -6.73
N CYS A 21 21.35 6.68 -5.45
CA CYS A 21 20.36 6.56 -4.39
C CYS A 21 19.57 7.85 -4.06
N PHE A 22 19.98 9.02 -4.58
CA PHE A 22 19.15 10.24 -4.52
C PHE A 22 18.00 10.26 -5.53
N HIS A 23 18.02 9.38 -6.54
CA HIS A 23 17.08 9.38 -7.67
C HIS A 23 16.49 8.00 -8.00
N CYS A 24 17.03 6.95 -7.37
CA CYS A 24 16.63 5.56 -7.53
C CYS A 24 16.49 4.91 -6.14
N SER A 25 15.71 3.84 -6.04
CA SER A 25 15.67 3.05 -4.81
C SER A 25 16.99 2.29 -4.66
N CYS A 26 17.54 2.25 -3.46
CA CYS A 26 18.74 1.52 -3.11
C CYS A 26 18.47 0.66 -1.87
N ASP A 27 18.83 -0.60 -1.95
CA ASP A 27 18.66 -1.56 -0.87
C ASP A 27 19.99 -2.28 -0.60
N GLU A 28 20.58 -1.98 0.56
CA GLU A 28 21.83 -2.58 1.03
C GLU A 28 21.67 -4.08 1.37
N SER A 29 20.44 -4.54 1.68
CA SER A 29 20.17 -5.94 2.04
C SER A 29 20.19 -6.88 0.83
N SER A 30 19.59 -6.48 -0.30
CA SER A 30 19.73 -7.17 -1.61
C SER A 30 20.93 -6.70 -2.45
N ARG A 31 21.69 -5.72 -1.95
CA ARG A 31 22.82 -5.05 -2.62
C ARG A 31 22.46 -4.51 -4.01
N SER A 32 21.25 -3.97 -4.14
CA SER A 32 20.64 -3.57 -5.42
C SER A 32 20.32 -2.09 -5.52
N VAL A 33 20.30 -1.60 -6.76
CA VAL A 33 19.84 -0.26 -7.17
C VAL A 33 18.74 -0.42 -8.22
N LEU A 34 17.57 0.18 -7.98
CA LEU A 34 16.40 0.13 -8.87
C LEU A 34 15.96 1.54 -9.29
N CYS A 35 16.11 1.83 -10.59
CA CYS A 35 15.71 3.08 -11.23
C CYS A 35 14.53 2.84 -12.17
N THR A 36 13.37 3.48 -11.90
CA THR A 36 12.11 3.25 -12.64
C THR A 36 11.43 4.50 -13.21
N SER A 37 11.99 5.70 -12.99
CA SER A 37 11.35 6.95 -13.39
C SER A 37 11.66 7.34 -14.85
N PRO A 38 10.67 7.39 -15.77
CA PRO A 38 10.93 7.71 -17.19
C PRO A 38 11.44 9.14 -17.44
N SER A 39 11.32 10.04 -16.45
CA SER A 39 11.89 11.40 -16.50
C SER A 39 13.35 11.48 -16.04
N LEU A 40 13.95 10.39 -15.54
CA LEU A 40 15.30 10.38 -15.00
C LEU A 40 16.37 10.26 -16.11
N LEU A 41 17.06 11.36 -16.38
CA LEU A 41 18.12 11.45 -17.39
C LEU A 41 19.50 11.04 -16.83
N ILE A 42 19.79 9.74 -16.83
CA ILE A 42 21.09 9.21 -16.39
C ILE A 42 22.13 9.33 -17.50
N ARG A 43 23.21 10.10 -17.27
CA ARG A 43 24.36 10.22 -18.19
C ARG A 43 25.61 9.50 -17.71
N THR A 44 25.92 9.61 -16.42
CA THR A 44 27.08 9.00 -15.76
C THR A 44 26.59 8.33 -14.48
N VAL A 45 27.05 7.11 -14.21
CA VAL A 45 26.67 6.34 -13.03
C VAL A 45 27.87 6.19 -12.10
N SER A 46 27.77 6.84 -10.94
CA SER A 46 28.57 6.56 -9.74
C SER A 46 27.78 5.59 -8.86
N LEU A 47 28.47 4.70 -8.14
CA LEU A 47 27.88 3.64 -7.32
C LEU A 47 28.58 3.57 -5.97
N LEU A 48 27.83 3.17 -4.93
CA LEU A 48 28.41 2.83 -3.63
C LEU A 48 29.16 1.49 -3.71
N PRO A 49 30.28 1.32 -2.96
CA PRO A 49 31.13 0.12 -3.04
C PRO A 49 30.45 -1.22 -2.78
N TRP A 50 29.30 -1.24 -2.11
CA TRP A 50 28.53 -2.45 -1.80
C TRP A 50 27.61 -2.91 -2.94
N VAL A 51 27.40 -2.10 -4.00
CA VAL A 51 26.43 -2.40 -5.06
C VAL A 51 26.90 -3.58 -5.92
N GLU A 52 26.10 -4.65 -5.91
CA GLU A 52 26.31 -5.86 -6.71
C GLU A 52 25.30 -5.95 -7.87
N GLN A 53 24.13 -5.30 -7.76
CA GLN A 53 23.05 -5.37 -8.74
C GLN A 53 22.54 -3.99 -9.18
N ILE A 54 22.38 -3.79 -10.49
CA ILE A 54 21.84 -2.56 -11.09
C ILE A 54 20.62 -2.90 -11.95
N HIS A 55 19.50 -2.23 -11.73
CA HIS A 55 18.24 -2.42 -12.45
C HIS A 55 17.72 -1.08 -12.96
N LEU A 56 17.93 -0.81 -14.25
CA LEU A 56 17.38 0.32 -14.97
C LEU A 56 16.17 -0.18 -15.76
N VAL A 57 14.96 0.28 -15.43
CA VAL A 57 13.72 -0.25 -16.01
C VAL A 57 12.80 0.89 -16.44
N GLY A 58 12.35 0.92 -17.70
CA GLY A 58 11.37 1.91 -18.16
C GLY A 58 11.90 3.36 -18.24
N LEU A 59 13.23 3.54 -18.27
CA LEU A 59 13.87 4.84 -18.43
C LEU A 59 13.91 5.27 -19.91
N ASN A 60 14.28 6.52 -20.21
CA ASN A 60 14.53 6.95 -21.59
C ASN A 60 16.05 7.02 -21.86
N LEU A 61 16.64 5.87 -22.24
CA LEU A 61 18.08 5.68 -22.43
C LEU A 61 18.37 5.05 -23.82
N PRO A 62 18.34 5.83 -24.92
CA PRO A 62 18.70 5.33 -26.25
C PRO A 62 20.17 4.89 -26.39
N HIS A 63 21.03 5.29 -25.45
CA HIS A 63 22.43 4.90 -25.32
C HIS A 63 22.68 4.50 -23.84
N PRO A 64 23.64 3.61 -23.54
CA PRO A 64 23.92 3.23 -22.16
C PRO A 64 24.55 4.39 -21.38
N PRO A 65 24.28 4.54 -20.08
CA PRO A 65 24.97 5.55 -19.26
C PRO A 65 26.45 5.18 -19.06
N HIS A 66 27.29 6.19 -18.87
CA HIS A 66 28.71 5.99 -18.60
C HIS A 66 28.93 5.52 -17.16
N PHE A 67 29.04 4.22 -16.94
CA PHE A 67 29.43 3.65 -15.64
C PHE A 67 30.87 4.03 -15.28
N LEU A 68 31.09 4.53 -14.06
CA LEU A 68 32.42 4.59 -13.46
C LEU A 68 32.91 3.17 -13.11
N PHE A 69 34.22 3.00 -12.98
CA PHE A 69 34.84 1.69 -12.75
C PHE A 69 34.40 1.09 -11.40
N HIS A 70 33.75 -0.08 -11.43
CA HIS A 70 33.21 -0.75 -10.26
C HIS A 70 33.42 -2.26 -10.30
N THR A 71 34.12 -2.81 -9.30
CA THR A 71 34.46 -4.24 -9.21
C THR A 71 33.42 -5.09 -8.47
N GLY A 72 32.45 -4.46 -7.79
CA GLY A 72 31.36 -5.15 -7.07
C GLY A 72 30.28 -5.71 -7.99
N VAL A 73 29.92 -4.99 -9.06
CA VAL A 73 28.73 -5.29 -9.87
C VAL A 73 28.83 -6.66 -10.56
N ARG A 74 27.79 -7.47 -10.36
CA ARG A 74 27.55 -8.79 -10.95
C ARG A 74 26.35 -8.80 -11.88
N VAL A 75 25.32 -8.03 -11.57
CA VAL A 75 24.06 -8.00 -12.35
C VAL A 75 23.82 -6.62 -12.92
N LEU A 76 23.65 -6.53 -14.24
CA LEU A 76 23.20 -5.33 -14.94
C LEU A 76 21.95 -5.68 -15.75
N ARG A 77 20.82 -5.04 -15.40
CA ARG A 77 19.56 -5.08 -16.14
C ARG A 77 19.28 -3.67 -16.68
N ILE A 78 19.09 -3.53 -17.99
CA ILE A 78 18.65 -2.30 -18.65
C ILE A 78 17.47 -2.67 -19.56
N ASN A 79 16.25 -2.60 -19.04
CA ASN A 79 15.07 -3.20 -19.67
C ASN A 79 13.99 -2.16 -19.97
N ARG A 80 13.30 -2.24 -21.12
CA ARG A 80 12.26 -1.26 -21.51
C ARG A 80 12.77 0.17 -21.57
N CYS A 81 14.07 0.34 -21.87
CA CYS A 81 14.76 1.63 -21.81
C CYS A 81 14.88 2.34 -23.18
N GLY A 82 14.39 1.70 -24.26
CA GLY A 82 14.48 2.24 -25.62
C GLY A 82 15.90 2.24 -26.20
N LEU A 83 16.82 1.44 -25.64
CA LEU A 83 18.24 1.39 -25.99
C LEU A 83 18.45 0.95 -27.45
N GLN A 84 19.13 1.77 -28.25
CA GLN A 84 19.28 1.58 -29.71
C GLN A 84 20.66 1.06 -30.09
N GLU A 85 21.71 1.54 -29.44
CA GLU A 85 23.09 1.11 -29.67
C GLU A 85 23.87 0.84 -28.38
N LEU A 86 24.92 0.02 -28.51
CA LEU A 86 25.92 -0.23 -27.48
C LEU A 86 27.31 -0.04 -28.09
N SER A 87 28.21 0.63 -27.37
CA SER A 87 29.62 0.68 -27.77
C SER A 87 30.36 -0.54 -27.23
N ALA A 88 31.41 -0.98 -27.93
CA ALA A 88 32.29 -2.06 -27.46
C ALA A 88 32.99 -1.75 -26.12
N HIS A 89 32.99 -0.49 -25.68
CA HIS A 89 33.64 -0.03 -24.45
C HIS A 89 32.66 0.14 -23.27
N SER A 90 31.35 0.11 -23.53
CA SER A 90 30.31 0.51 -22.55
C SER A 90 30.26 -0.34 -21.27
N LEU A 91 30.81 -1.56 -21.30
CA LEU A 91 30.86 -2.48 -20.15
C LEU A 91 32.26 -2.67 -19.55
N LEU A 92 33.30 -1.99 -20.07
CA LEU A 92 34.68 -2.14 -19.57
C LEU A 92 34.85 -1.70 -18.11
N SER A 93 34.00 -0.77 -17.65
CA SER A 93 33.96 -0.32 -16.25
C SER A 93 33.45 -1.38 -15.26
N LEU A 94 32.83 -2.47 -15.74
CA LEU A 94 32.15 -3.49 -14.92
C LEU A 94 32.78 -4.88 -15.18
N PRO A 95 34.07 -5.10 -14.85
CA PRO A 95 34.85 -6.25 -15.32
C PRO A 95 34.38 -7.62 -14.79
N ASN A 96 33.59 -7.64 -13.71
CA ASN A 96 33.16 -8.84 -13.00
C ASN A 96 31.70 -9.22 -13.29
N LEU A 97 31.10 -8.70 -14.36
CA LEU A 97 29.69 -8.93 -14.68
C LEU A 97 29.41 -10.42 -14.95
N GLU A 98 28.41 -10.96 -14.25
CA GLU A 98 27.91 -12.33 -14.38
C GLU A 98 26.59 -12.40 -15.16
N VAL A 99 25.72 -11.39 -15.01
CA VAL A 99 24.41 -11.30 -15.66
C VAL A 99 24.28 -9.99 -16.41
N LEU A 100 24.07 -10.07 -17.72
CA LEU A 100 23.71 -8.95 -18.58
C LEU A 100 22.32 -9.20 -19.17
N ASN A 101 21.34 -8.40 -18.76
CA ASN A 101 19.99 -8.40 -19.35
C ASN A 101 19.72 -7.04 -20.00
N LEU A 102 19.32 -7.07 -21.27
CA LEU A 102 19.05 -5.92 -22.13
C LEU A 102 17.69 -6.08 -22.83
N ALA A 103 16.77 -6.83 -22.22
CA ALA A 103 15.51 -7.21 -22.86
C ALA A 103 14.54 -6.03 -23.06
N ASP A 104 13.61 -6.17 -24.01
CA ASP A 104 12.60 -5.16 -24.37
C ASP A 104 13.22 -3.80 -24.78
N ASN A 105 14.22 -3.82 -25.68
CA ASN A 105 14.87 -2.60 -26.18
C ASN A 105 14.80 -2.52 -27.72
N HIS A 106 15.68 -1.74 -28.34
CA HIS A 106 15.67 -1.43 -29.77
C HIS A 106 17.01 -1.75 -30.44
N LEU A 107 17.81 -2.65 -29.84
CA LEU A 107 19.12 -3.05 -30.35
C LEU A 107 18.96 -3.84 -31.65
N GLU A 108 19.60 -3.38 -32.73
CA GLU A 108 19.63 -4.08 -34.03
C GLU A 108 20.84 -5.02 -34.19
N THR A 109 21.88 -4.83 -33.36
CA THR A 109 23.12 -5.60 -33.35
C THR A 109 23.89 -5.36 -32.03
N LEU A 110 24.88 -6.21 -31.71
CA LEU A 110 25.83 -5.99 -30.60
C LEU A 110 27.28 -5.93 -31.11
N PRO A 111 28.19 -5.15 -30.49
CA PRO A 111 29.59 -5.09 -30.90
C PRO A 111 30.35 -6.41 -30.77
N THR A 112 31.18 -6.71 -31.78
CA THR A 112 31.97 -7.95 -31.94
C THR A 112 32.92 -8.28 -30.77
N THR A 113 33.26 -7.30 -29.93
CA THR A 113 34.19 -7.42 -28.81
C THR A 113 33.55 -7.14 -27.45
N LEU A 114 32.23 -6.89 -27.37
CA LEU A 114 31.53 -6.46 -26.16
C LEU A 114 31.77 -7.38 -24.95
N PHE A 115 31.79 -8.70 -25.19
CA PHE A 115 31.93 -9.71 -24.12
C PHE A 115 33.38 -10.11 -23.82
N ARG A 116 34.36 -9.64 -24.60
CA ARG A 116 35.75 -10.15 -24.58
C ARG A 116 36.49 -9.88 -23.25
N SER A 117 36.06 -8.85 -22.52
CA SER A 117 36.56 -8.50 -21.19
C SER A 117 35.83 -9.20 -20.05
N LEU A 118 34.61 -9.71 -20.26
CA LEU A 118 33.70 -10.16 -19.21
C LEU A 118 33.94 -11.64 -18.88
N LYS A 119 35.01 -11.89 -18.10
CA LYS A 119 35.49 -13.25 -17.75
C LYS A 119 34.54 -14.07 -16.87
N HIS A 120 33.52 -13.44 -16.31
CA HIS A 120 32.58 -14.04 -15.36
C HIS A 120 31.16 -14.18 -15.92
N LEU A 121 30.95 -13.81 -17.19
CA LEU A 121 29.61 -13.76 -17.80
C LEU A 121 28.98 -15.16 -17.88
N ARG A 122 27.80 -15.32 -17.26
CA ARG A 122 27.02 -16.57 -17.15
C ARG A 122 25.67 -16.44 -17.84
N VAL A 123 25.04 -15.27 -17.80
CA VAL A 123 23.72 -15.00 -18.39
C VAL A 123 23.81 -13.85 -19.37
N VAL A 124 23.35 -14.08 -20.60
CA VAL A 124 23.15 -13.04 -21.62
C VAL A 124 21.72 -13.11 -22.13
N ASN A 125 20.92 -12.10 -21.81
CA ASN A 125 19.55 -11.99 -22.25
C ASN A 125 19.36 -10.70 -23.06
N VAL A 126 18.95 -10.86 -24.32
CA VAL A 126 18.68 -9.76 -25.26
C VAL A 126 17.32 -9.91 -25.95
N ALA A 127 16.37 -10.56 -25.29
CA ALA A 127 15.03 -10.80 -25.84
C ALA A 127 14.26 -9.50 -26.15
N GLY A 128 13.25 -9.57 -27.01
CA GLY A 128 12.38 -8.42 -27.30
C GLY A 128 13.13 -7.22 -27.91
N ASN A 129 14.12 -7.49 -28.75
CA ASN A 129 14.94 -6.48 -29.43
C ASN A 129 14.72 -6.54 -30.96
N ARG A 130 15.55 -5.83 -31.73
CA ARG A 130 15.46 -5.75 -33.19
C ARG A 130 16.61 -6.49 -33.88
N ILE A 131 17.26 -7.42 -33.18
CA ILE A 131 18.42 -8.14 -33.72
C ILE A 131 17.94 -9.00 -34.88
N PHE A 132 18.45 -8.70 -36.08
CA PHE A 132 18.12 -9.44 -37.30
C PHE A 132 19.30 -10.20 -37.88
N ASN A 133 20.54 -9.89 -37.44
CA ASN A 133 21.76 -10.43 -38.04
C ASN A 133 22.77 -10.93 -37.01
N LEU A 134 22.99 -12.24 -36.99
CA LEU A 134 23.97 -12.91 -36.15
C LEU A 134 25.37 -12.95 -36.81
N THR A 135 25.45 -12.79 -38.13
CA THR A 135 26.70 -12.88 -38.92
C THR A 135 27.83 -11.94 -38.46
N PRO A 136 27.61 -10.65 -38.11
CA PRO A 136 28.68 -9.77 -37.66
C PRO A 136 29.23 -10.15 -36.28
N MET A 137 28.63 -11.14 -35.58
CA MET A 137 28.95 -11.49 -34.20
C MET A 137 29.81 -12.76 -34.14
N PRO A 138 31.15 -12.66 -34.13
CA PRO A 138 31.95 -13.67 -33.47
C PRO A 138 31.77 -13.46 -31.96
N TRP A 139 31.07 -14.37 -31.27
CA TRP A 139 30.85 -14.26 -29.82
C TRP A 139 32.14 -14.62 -29.05
N ILE A 140 33.15 -13.76 -29.14
CA ILE A 140 34.44 -13.90 -28.45
C ILE A 140 34.24 -13.57 -26.96
N LEU A 141 33.67 -14.53 -26.25
CA LEU A 141 33.80 -14.65 -24.80
C LEU A 141 35.28 -14.80 -24.41
N ALA A 142 35.59 -14.60 -23.13
CA ALA A 142 36.91 -14.98 -22.63
C ALA A 142 37.11 -16.51 -22.70
N GLU A 143 38.37 -16.95 -22.81
CA GLU A 143 38.70 -18.38 -22.92
C GLU A 143 38.12 -19.21 -21.77
N ASN A 144 37.45 -20.31 -22.13
CA ASN A 144 36.77 -21.26 -21.23
C ASN A 144 35.47 -20.77 -20.56
N VAL A 145 34.95 -19.57 -20.90
CA VAL A 145 33.59 -19.18 -20.48
C VAL A 145 32.54 -19.97 -21.26
N ILE A 146 31.56 -20.53 -20.54
CA ILE A 146 30.37 -21.20 -21.07
C ILE A 146 29.18 -20.54 -20.38
N LEU A 147 28.17 -20.12 -21.13
CA LEU A 147 26.98 -19.49 -20.55
C LEU A 147 26.10 -20.55 -19.87
N GLU A 148 25.46 -20.14 -18.79
CA GLU A 148 24.31 -20.84 -18.22
C GLU A 148 23.06 -20.54 -19.06
N GLU A 149 22.81 -19.26 -19.37
CA GLU A 149 21.64 -18.80 -20.14
C GLU A 149 22.08 -17.94 -21.34
N LEU A 150 21.53 -18.25 -22.51
CA LEU A 150 21.44 -17.35 -23.65
C LEU A 150 19.99 -17.23 -24.12
N ASP A 151 19.45 -16.01 -24.05
CA ASP A 151 18.10 -15.69 -24.55
C ASP A 151 18.16 -14.69 -25.72
N LEU A 152 17.63 -15.14 -26.87
CA LEU A 152 17.52 -14.44 -28.15
C LEU A 152 16.05 -14.34 -28.61
N SER A 153 15.09 -14.56 -27.70
CA SER A 153 13.65 -14.64 -28.00
C SER A 153 13.07 -13.31 -28.48
N ASP A 154 11.92 -13.33 -29.16
CA ASP A 154 11.20 -12.15 -29.65
C ASP A 154 12.12 -11.17 -30.43
N ASN A 155 12.98 -11.72 -31.29
CA ASN A 155 13.89 -10.98 -32.17
C ASN A 155 13.72 -11.43 -33.64
N PRO A 156 13.75 -10.51 -34.62
CA PRO A 156 13.52 -10.81 -36.04
C PRO A 156 14.75 -11.44 -36.74
N LEU A 157 15.31 -12.49 -36.16
CA LEU A 157 16.51 -13.18 -36.67
C LEU A 157 16.31 -13.68 -38.11
N SER A 158 17.14 -13.24 -39.03
CA SER A 158 16.99 -13.58 -40.46
C SER A 158 18.30 -13.71 -41.22
N LEU A 159 19.41 -13.17 -40.70
CA LEU A 159 20.73 -13.25 -41.31
C LEU A 159 21.71 -14.07 -40.46
N SER A 160 22.16 -15.19 -41.01
CA SER A 160 23.21 -16.04 -40.45
C SER A 160 23.93 -16.82 -41.55
N THR A 161 25.18 -17.21 -41.31
CA THR A 161 25.99 -18.00 -42.24
C THR A 161 26.48 -19.29 -41.59
N LYS A 162 26.97 -20.22 -42.41
CA LYS A 162 27.67 -21.44 -41.96
C LYS A 162 28.88 -21.19 -41.05
N ASN A 163 29.41 -19.96 -41.04
CA ASN A 163 30.55 -19.54 -40.21
C ASN A 163 30.12 -18.74 -38.97
N THR A 164 28.83 -18.48 -38.76
CA THR A 164 28.31 -17.79 -37.57
C THR A 164 28.52 -18.68 -36.34
N SER A 165 29.21 -18.15 -35.33
CA SER A 165 29.44 -18.83 -34.05
C SER A 165 28.77 -18.10 -32.91
N LEU A 166 27.71 -18.73 -32.39
CA LEU A 166 27.13 -18.43 -31.09
C LEU A 166 28.03 -19.02 -29.98
N PRO A 167 27.86 -18.62 -28.70
CA PRO A 167 28.56 -19.22 -27.59
C PRO A 167 27.95 -20.56 -27.23
N SER A 168 28.72 -21.43 -26.55
CA SER A 168 28.13 -22.58 -25.87
C SER A 168 27.35 -22.11 -24.64
N ALA A 169 26.06 -22.48 -24.57
CA ALA A 169 25.17 -22.24 -23.43
C ALA A 169 24.58 -23.55 -22.89
N ARG A 170 24.08 -23.56 -21.65
CA ARG A 170 23.31 -24.69 -21.09
C ARG A 170 21.81 -24.54 -21.35
N GLN A 171 21.32 -23.31 -21.33
CA GLN A 171 19.95 -22.94 -21.61
C GLN A 171 19.94 -22.01 -22.83
N LEU A 172 19.11 -22.32 -23.83
CA LEU A 172 18.99 -21.56 -25.07
C LEU A 172 17.53 -21.26 -25.35
N TYR A 173 17.21 -19.98 -25.49
CA TYR A 173 15.86 -19.51 -25.78
C TYR A 173 15.83 -18.81 -27.15
N LEU A 174 14.97 -19.34 -28.02
CA LEU A 174 14.70 -18.88 -29.39
C LEU A 174 13.18 -18.81 -29.64
N SER A 175 12.41 -18.43 -28.60
CA SER A 175 10.96 -18.25 -28.69
C SER A 175 10.64 -17.09 -29.61
N ASN A 176 9.75 -17.26 -30.60
CA ASN A 176 9.39 -16.19 -31.56
C ASN A 176 10.63 -15.53 -32.21
N SER A 177 11.55 -16.36 -32.71
CA SER A 177 12.84 -15.95 -33.28
C SER A 177 12.89 -16.14 -34.81
N ASN A 178 11.75 -16.06 -35.49
CA ASN A 178 11.63 -16.09 -36.96
C ASN A 178 12.25 -17.35 -37.61
N LEU A 179 12.07 -18.51 -36.97
CA LEU A 179 12.56 -19.80 -37.46
C LEU A 179 11.65 -20.36 -38.58
N GLU A 180 12.23 -21.09 -39.54
CA GLU A 180 11.53 -21.79 -40.64
C GLU A 180 11.71 -23.31 -40.53
N MET A 181 12.94 -23.79 -40.32
CA MET A 181 13.23 -25.22 -40.23
C MET A 181 14.36 -25.51 -39.25
N ILE A 182 14.30 -26.66 -38.57
CA ILE A 182 15.42 -27.21 -37.80
C ILE A 182 15.62 -28.71 -38.13
N ASN A 183 16.87 -29.12 -38.33
CA ASN A 183 17.29 -30.51 -38.56
C ASN A 183 18.61 -30.80 -37.84
N SER A 184 19.05 -32.06 -37.81
CA SER A 184 20.29 -32.52 -37.16
C SER A 184 21.58 -31.74 -37.47
N SER A 185 21.62 -30.94 -38.55
CA SER A 185 22.80 -30.15 -38.95
C SER A 185 22.63 -28.63 -38.81
N ALA A 186 21.40 -28.11 -38.83
CA ALA A 186 21.14 -26.68 -38.99
C ALA A 186 19.80 -26.18 -38.43
N VAL A 187 19.79 -24.89 -38.11
CA VAL A 187 18.60 -24.02 -38.06
C VAL A 187 18.56 -23.16 -39.33
N LEU A 188 17.38 -22.96 -39.89
CA LEU A 188 17.11 -22.10 -41.04
C LEU A 188 16.09 -21.03 -40.62
N PHE A 189 16.43 -19.76 -40.81
CA PHE A 189 15.53 -18.61 -40.54
C PHE A 189 14.62 -18.33 -41.74
N GLN A 190 13.45 -17.72 -41.54
CA GLN A 190 12.53 -17.35 -42.63
C GLN A 190 13.14 -16.33 -43.61
N PRO A 191 12.63 -16.22 -44.86
CA PRO A 191 13.13 -15.25 -45.84
C PRO A 191 12.94 -13.80 -45.37
N SER A 192 13.85 -12.90 -45.74
CA SER A 192 13.79 -11.49 -45.36
C SER A 192 14.16 -10.55 -46.51
N THR A 193 13.95 -9.25 -46.34
CA THR A 193 14.37 -8.25 -47.34
C THR A 193 15.89 -8.20 -47.57
N PRO A 194 16.79 -8.32 -46.57
CA PRO A 194 18.23 -8.40 -46.82
C PRO A 194 18.74 -9.79 -47.23
N CYS A 195 18.01 -10.88 -46.97
CA CYS A 195 18.28 -12.20 -47.55
C CYS A 195 16.97 -12.81 -48.09
N PRO A 196 16.65 -12.57 -49.38
CA PRO A 196 15.63 -13.34 -50.10
C PRO A 196 16.06 -14.82 -50.20
N MET A 197 15.25 -15.67 -50.86
CA MET A 197 15.24 -17.15 -50.75
C MET A 197 16.57 -17.94 -50.94
N ASN A 198 17.70 -17.28 -51.24
CA ASN A 198 19.02 -17.90 -51.36
C ASN A 198 19.54 -18.37 -49.97
N GLU A 199 19.57 -19.67 -49.74
CA GLU A 199 19.68 -20.32 -48.41
C GLU A 199 20.92 -19.93 -47.58
N SER A 200 22.03 -19.54 -48.21
CA SER A 200 23.34 -19.43 -47.55
C SER A 200 23.45 -18.27 -46.53
N CYS A 201 22.58 -17.27 -46.62
CA CYS A 201 22.50 -16.14 -45.68
C CYS A 201 21.41 -16.29 -44.61
N ARG A 202 20.73 -17.44 -44.51
CA ARG A 202 19.71 -17.76 -43.48
C ARG A 202 20.07 -18.95 -42.60
N TYR A 203 21.31 -19.45 -42.69
CA TYR A 203 21.74 -20.73 -42.13
C TYR A 203 22.53 -20.55 -40.84
N LEU A 204 22.18 -21.31 -39.79
CA LEU A 204 22.94 -21.43 -38.55
C LEU A 204 23.28 -22.90 -38.30
N SER A 205 24.55 -23.22 -38.04
CA SER A 205 24.98 -24.62 -37.86
C SER A 205 24.72 -25.11 -36.44
N LEU A 206 24.09 -26.28 -36.25
CA LEU A 206 23.96 -26.88 -34.92
C LEU A 206 25.33 -27.22 -34.30
N ASN A 207 26.36 -27.45 -35.13
CA ASN A 207 27.72 -27.66 -34.64
C ASN A 207 28.32 -26.40 -33.97
N SER A 208 27.90 -25.19 -34.33
CA SER A 208 28.36 -23.96 -33.65
C SER A 208 27.56 -23.65 -32.37
N LEU A 209 26.35 -24.20 -32.23
CA LEU A 209 25.57 -24.16 -31.00
C LEU A 209 26.06 -25.16 -29.92
N ASN A 210 26.88 -26.14 -30.29
CA ASN A 210 27.40 -27.17 -29.39
C ASN A 210 26.30 -27.91 -28.60
N VAL A 211 25.25 -28.32 -29.33
CA VAL A 211 23.96 -28.83 -28.83
C VAL A 211 24.08 -29.88 -27.71
N SER A 212 25.15 -30.70 -27.70
CA SER A 212 25.44 -31.68 -26.64
C SER A 212 25.54 -31.08 -25.22
N ARG A 213 25.68 -29.75 -25.08
CA ARG A 213 25.73 -29.03 -23.79
C ARG A 213 24.40 -28.43 -23.35
N ILE A 214 23.41 -28.37 -24.25
CA ILE A 214 22.11 -27.75 -23.99
C ILE A 214 21.27 -28.74 -23.17
N THR A 215 20.80 -28.27 -22.01
CA THR A 215 19.89 -29.00 -21.11
C THR A 215 18.49 -28.40 -21.09
N THR A 216 18.34 -27.14 -21.53
CA THR A 216 17.09 -26.40 -21.61
C THR A 216 17.02 -25.74 -22.99
N LEU A 217 15.98 -26.03 -23.75
CA LEU A 217 15.77 -25.45 -25.08
C LEU A 217 14.33 -24.98 -25.23
N ASP A 218 14.16 -23.72 -25.63
CA ASP A 218 12.88 -23.13 -26.01
C ASP A 218 12.93 -22.73 -27.48
N LEU A 219 12.04 -23.32 -28.28
CA LEU A 219 11.80 -23.01 -29.69
C LEU A 219 10.36 -22.50 -29.93
N SER A 220 9.60 -22.19 -28.87
CA SER A 220 8.17 -21.94 -28.92
C SER A 220 7.78 -20.71 -29.76
N ARG A 221 6.49 -20.55 -30.07
CA ARG A 221 5.94 -19.36 -30.76
C ARG A 221 6.59 -19.07 -32.12
N ASN A 222 7.15 -20.08 -32.78
CA ASN A 222 7.61 -19.99 -34.16
C ASN A 222 6.61 -20.77 -35.02
N GLU A 223 5.45 -20.18 -35.30
CA GLU A 223 4.29 -20.92 -35.86
C GLU A 223 4.60 -21.66 -37.18
N GLU A 224 5.43 -21.08 -38.05
CA GLU A 224 5.87 -21.67 -39.33
C GLU A 224 6.99 -22.73 -39.17
N LEU A 225 7.53 -22.97 -37.97
CA LEU A 225 8.70 -23.82 -37.75
C LEU A 225 8.40 -25.30 -38.05
N THR A 226 9.02 -25.80 -39.11
CA THR A 226 9.08 -27.23 -39.41
C THR A 226 10.24 -27.88 -38.68
N ILE A 227 9.94 -28.61 -37.61
CA ILE A 227 10.92 -29.45 -36.91
C ILE A 227 11.06 -30.76 -37.68
N ASP A 228 12.28 -31.11 -38.10
CA ASP A 228 12.60 -32.45 -38.61
C ASP A 228 12.92 -33.41 -37.47
N ILE A 229 12.56 -34.69 -37.62
CA ILE A 229 12.76 -35.71 -36.58
C ILE A 229 14.25 -35.90 -36.21
N SER A 230 15.18 -35.65 -37.15
CA SER A 230 16.62 -35.72 -36.86
C SER A 230 17.12 -34.59 -35.95
N ALA A 231 16.40 -33.46 -35.84
CA ALA A 231 16.71 -32.46 -34.81
C ALA A 231 16.47 -33.03 -33.41
N LEU A 232 15.35 -33.72 -33.22
CA LEU A 232 15.01 -34.36 -31.94
C LEU A 232 15.93 -35.53 -31.58
N GLU A 233 16.52 -36.21 -32.58
CA GLU A 233 17.60 -37.18 -32.36
C GLU A 233 18.96 -36.52 -32.02
N ALA A 234 19.17 -35.24 -32.32
CA ALA A 234 20.35 -34.48 -31.90
C ALA A 234 20.25 -33.90 -30.48
N PHE A 235 19.08 -34.03 -29.83
CA PHE A 235 18.72 -33.40 -28.55
C PHE A 235 18.79 -34.35 -27.34
N GLU A 236 19.68 -35.35 -27.38
CA GLU A 236 19.78 -36.44 -26.38
C GLU A 236 19.95 -35.96 -24.91
N ASN A 237 20.58 -34.80 -24.68
CA ASN A 237 20.87 -34.26 -23.33
C ASN A 237 19.83 -33.23 -22.82
N ILE A 238 18.75 -32.97 -23.56
CA ILE A 238 17.77 -31.95 -23.19
C ILE A 238 16.82 -32.47 -22.10
N SER A 239 16.77 -31.75 -20.98
CA SER A 239 15.94 -32.04 -19.81
C SER A 239 14.67 -31.17 -19.74
N TYR A 240 14.71 -29.95 -20.27
CA TYR A 240 13.55 -29.08 -20.46
C TYR A 240 13.44 -28.71 -21.94
N LEU A 241 12.29 -28.98 -22.54
CA LEU A 241 12.03 -28.69 -23.95
C LEU A 241 10.68 -27.96 -24.10
N ASP A 242 10.71 -26.79 -24.73
CA ASP A 242 9.52 -26.02 -25.09
C ASP A 242 9.37 -25.95 -26.61
N LEU A 243 8.27 -26.51 -27.10
CA LEU A 243 7.83 -26.47 -28.50
C LEU A 243 6.39 -25.95 -28.59
N ALA A 244 5.91 -25.14 -27.63
CA ALA A 244 4.57 -24.55 -27.66
C ALA A 244 4.34 -23.67 -28.90
N LEU A 245 3.10 -23.60 -29.40
CA LEU A 245 2.72 -22.82 -30.59
C LEU A 245 3.56 -23.13 -31.86
N ASN A 246 3.96 -24.38 -32.06
CA ASN A 246 4.72 -24.85 -33.23
C ASN A 246 4.03 -26.01 -33.97
N HIS A 247 4.55 -26.38 -35.15
CA HIS A 247 4.22 -27.65 -35.82
C HIS A 247 5.11 -28.80 -35.31
N LEU A 248 4.50 -29.84 -34.73
CA LEU A 248 5.22 -31.00 -34.21
C LEU A 248 5.55 -32.03 -35.31
N PRO A 249 6.71 -32.70 -35.26
CA PRO A 249 7.15 -33.60 -36.32
C PRO A 249 6.29 -34.88 -36.44
N PRO A 250 6.20 -35.47 -37.65
CA PRO A 250 5.76 -36.85 -37.80
C PRO A 250 6.60 -37.78 -36.89
N LYS A 251 5.93 -38.72 -36.19
CA LYS A 251 6.52 -39.63 -35.20
C LYS A 251 7.07 -38.97 -33.91
N PHE A 252 6.65 -37.74 -33.58
CA PHE A 252 6.94 -37.13 -32.27
C PHE A 252 6.60 -38.04 -31.08
N SER A 253 5.48 -38.77 -31.17
CA SER A 253 5.05 -39.82 -30.23
C SER A 253 6.09 -40.90 -30.00
N ASP A 254 6.70 -41.38 -31.08
CA ASP A 254 7.59 -42.54 -31.08
C ASP A 254 8.95 -42.14 -30.49
N TRP A 255 9.39 -40.90 -30.75
CA TRP A 255 10.55 -40.30 -30.10
C TRP A 255 10.31 -40.10 -28.59
N LEU A 256 9.15 -39.55 -28.20
CA LEU A 256 8.83 -39.24 -26.81
C LEU A 256 8.84 -40.49 -25.91
N GLU A 257 8.28 -41.60 -26.39
CA GLU A 257 8.27 -42.88 -25.65
C GLU A 257 9.62 -43.62 -25.68
N LEU A 258 10.29 -43.69 -26.84
CA LEU A 258 11.38 -44.64 -27.06
C LEU A 258 12.79 -44.05 -26.98
N ARG A 259 12.93 -42.71 -27.06
CA ARG A 259 14.24 -42.04 -27.19
C ARG A 259 14.41 -40.78 -26.34
N SER A 260 13.33 -40.15 -25.88
CA SER A 260 13.41 -38.88 -25.17
C SER A 260 13.88 -39.04 -23.72
N HIS A 261 14.80 -38.16 -23.31
CA HIS A 261 15.25 -37.99 -21.93
C HIS A 261 14.73 -36.67 -21.30
N VAL A 262 13.76 -36.01 -21.96
CA VAL A 262 13.14 -34.78 -21.48
C VAL A 262 12.36 -35.06 -20.18
N LYS A 263 12.64 -34.27 -19.14
CA LYS A 263 11.94 -34.28 -17.84
C LYS A 263 10.76 -33.31 -17.78
N SER A 264 10.83 -32.22 -18.54
CA SER A 264 9.76 -31.21 -18.60
C SER A 264 9.51 -30.84 -20.06
N LEU A 265 8.30 -31.16 -20.56
CA LEU A 265 7.90 -30.91 -21.93
C LEU A 265 6.70 -29.95 -21.98
N ASN A 266 6.87 -28.81 -22.64
CA ASN A 266 5.76 -27.94 -23.03
C ASN A 266 5.53 -28.07 -24.54
N ILE A 267 4.31 -28.43 -24.92
CA ILE A 267 3.83 -28.43 -26.31
C ILE A 267 2.47 -27.73 -26.41
N SER A 268 2.18 -26.81 -25.50
CA SER A 268 0.87 -26.16 -25.43
C SER A 268 0.53 -25.36 -26.70
N HIS A 269 -0.75 -25.43 -27.10
CA HIS A 269 -1.33 -24.84 -28.31
C HIS A 269 -0.68 -25.25 -29.66
N SER A 270 0.28 -26.18 -29.65
CA SER A 270 0.92 -26.70 -30.87
C SER A 270 0.00 -27.55 -31.74
N HIS A 271 0.39 -27.75 -32.99
CA HIS A 271 -0.44 -28.47 -33.96
C HIS A 271 -0.23 -29.99 -33.91
N LEU A 272 -1.18 -30.70 -33.29
CA LEU A 272 -1.29 -32.16 -33.36
C LEU A 272 -2.21 -32.64 -34.49
N THR A 273 -1.94 -33.86 -34.96
CA THR A 273 -2.73 -34.58 -35.99
C THR A 273 -3.79 -35.51 -35.41
N TYR A 274 -3.80 -35.69 -34.08
CA TYR A 274 -4.68 -36.59 -33.33
C TYR A 274 -5.33 -35.88 -32.14
N ASP A 275 -6.53 -36.31 -31.75
CA ASP A 275 -7.35 -35.70 -30.69
C ASP A 275 -7.35 -36.48 -29.36
N THR A 276 -6.47 -37.48 -29.24
CA THR A 276 -6.35 -38.35 -28.08
C THR A 276 -4.90 -38.38 -27.64
N TRP A 277 -4.64 -38.14 -26.36
CA TRP A 277 -3.30 -38.20 -25.76
C TRP A 277 -3.13 -39.44 -24.89
N SER A 278 -2.10 -40.25 -25.15
CA SER A 278 -1.80 -41.46 -24.36
C SER A 278 -0.31 -41.74 -24.21
N TRP A 279 0.52 -40.70 -24.29
CA TRP A 279 1.98 -40.79 -24.14
C TRP A 279 2.41 -40.20 -22.81
N CYS A 280 3.42 -40.79 -22.21
CA CYS A 280 3.96 -40.38 -20.93
C CYS A 280 5.46 -40.12 -20.97
N GLY A 281 6.19 -40.67 -21.95
CA GLY A 281 7.64 -40.63 -21.99
C GLY A 281 8.29 -41.44 -20.86
N LYS A 282 9.57 -41.79 -21.05
CA LYS A 282 10.29 -42.63 -20.08
C LYS A 282 10.74 -41.87 -18.83
N ASP A 283 11.31 -40.68 -19.04
CA ASP A 283 11.99 -39.89 -17.99
C ASP A 283 11.24 -38.59 -17.65
N LEU A 284 9.99 -38.43 -18.13
CA LEU A 284 9.19 -37.20 -18.10
C LEU A 284 8.40 -37.03 -16.79
N GLU A 285 8.67 -35.95 -16.06
CA GLU A 285 8.06 -35.61 -14.77
C GLU A 285 7.01 -34.48 -14.90
N THR A 286 7.14 -33.59 -15.89
CA THR A 286 6.21 -32.47 -16.14
C THR A 286 5.79 -32.42 -17.62
N LEU A 287 4.49 -32.25 -17.86
CA LEU A 287 3.90 -32.20 -19.21
C LEU A 287 2.85 -31.08 -19.31
N ASP A 288 3.02 -30.15 -20.26
CA ASP A 288 1.96 -29.23 -20.70
C ASP A 288 1.46 -29.60 -22.11
N VAL A 289 0.18 -29.98 -22.16
CA VAL A 289 -0.61 -30.34 -23.35
C VAL A 289 -1.83 -29.43 -23.50
N SER A 290 -1.81 -28.24 -22.88
CA SER A 290 -2.91 -27.28 -22.93
C SER A 290 -3.17 -26.77 -24.35
N GLY A 291 -4.41 -26.43 -24.71
CA GLY A 291 -4.72 -25.83 -26.03
C GLY A 291 -4.66 -26.77 -27.24
N LEU A 292 -4.28 -28.03 -27.07
CA LEU A 292 -4.07 -29.02 -28.14
C LEU A 292 -5.35 -29.57 -28.78
N LYS A 293 -6.54 -29.10 -28.36
CA LYS A 293 -7.86 -29.54 -28.85
C LYS A 293 -8.15 -31.04 -28.61
N LEU A 294 -7.46 -31.63 -27.63
CA LEU A 294 -7.63 -33.03 -27.21
C LEU A 294 -9.05 -33.27 -26.69
N LYS A 295 -9.68 -34.36 -27.12
CA LYS A 295 -11.02 -34.81 -26.67
C LYS A 295 -10.94 -35.93 -25.64
N LYS A 296 -9.80 -36.64 -25.59
CA LYS A 296 -9.50 -37.72 -24.65
C LYS A 296 -8.06 -37.66 -24.19
N MET A 297 -7.83 -38.05 -22.94
CA MET A 297 -6.49 -38.22 -22.36
C MET A 297 -6.48 -39.48 -21.50
N SER A 298 -5.40 -40.27 -21.58
CA SER A 298 -5.29 -41.57 -20.89
C SER A 298 -3.86 -41.82 -20.45
N LEU A 299 -3.60 -41.76 -19.14
CA LEU A 299 -2.27 -41.96 -18.56
C LEU A 299 -2.28 -43.18 -17.62
N GLY A 300 -1.42 -44.16 -17.87
CA GLY A 300 -1.38 -45.45 -17.16
C GLY A 300 -0.34 -45.54 -16.03
N ARG A 301 -0.33 -46.64 -15.27
CA ARG A 301 0.56 -46.84 -14.09
C ARG A 301 2.06 -46.71 -14.35
N ASN A 302 2.51 -46.87 -15.60
CA ASN A 302 3.92 -46.79 -15.97
C ASN A 302 4.43 -45.34 -16.11
N CYS A 303 3.52 -44.36 -16.10
CA CYS A 303 3.84 -42.96 -16.25
C CYS A 303 4.36 -42.39 -14.91
N ILE A 304 5.53 -41.74 -14.94
CA ILE A 304 6.15 -41.13 -13.75
C ILE A 304 5.84 -39.63 -13.58
N LEU A 305 4.83 -39.14 -14.32
CA LEU A 305 4.41 -37.74 -14.33
C LEU A 305 3.99 -37.28 -12.93
N ARG A 306 4.57 -36.15 -12.50
CA ARG A 306 4.21 -35.40 -11.29
C ARG A 306 3.27 -34.24 -11.59
N SER A 307 3.49 -33.52 -12.70
CA SER A 307 2.72 -32.33 -13.03
C SER A 307 2.16 -32.41 -14.44
N VAL A 308 0.83 -32.31 -14.56
CA VAL A 308 0.12 -32.36 -15.85
C VAL A 308 -0.79 -31.15 -16.01
N PHE A 309 -0.52 -30.39 -17.06
CA PHE A 309 -1.33 -29.26 -17.49
C PHE A 309 -2.03 -29.63 -18.81
N ALA A 310 -3.36 -29.71 -18.80
CA ALA A 310 -4.17 -30.09 -19.96
C ALA A 310 -5.35 -29.11 -20.17
N ARG A 311 -5.08 -27.81 -19.95
CA ARG A 311 -6.09 -26.74 -19.99
C ARG A 311 -6.55 -26.45 -21.41
N ASP A 312 -7.64 -25.70 -21.59
CA ASP A 312 -8.05 -25.14 -22.90
C ASP A 312 -8.22 -26.21 -24.01
N ASN A 313 -8.61 -27.41 -23.61
CA ASN A 313 -8.81 -28.56 -24.48
C ASN A 313 -10.32 -28.87 -24.65
N LEU A 314 -10.64 -29.97 -25.33
CA LEU A 314 -12.00 -30.44 -25.57
C LEU A 314 -12.33 -31.70 -24.74
N LEU A 315 -11.60 -31.94 -23.64
CA LEU A 315 -11.73 -33.15 -22.83
C LEU A 315 -13.11 -33.21 -22.19
N LYS A 316 -13.79 -34.35 -22.36
CA LYS A 316 -15.03 -34.68 -21.66
C LYS A 316 -14.83 -35.74 -20.57
N SER A 317 -13.73 -36.48 -20.67
CA SER A 317 -13.34 -37.55 -19.76
C SER A 317 -11.82 -37.74 -19.84
N ILE A 318 -11.24 -38.18 -18.72
CA ILE A 318 -9.82 -38.53 -18.61
C ILE A 318 -9.70 -39.89 -17.91
N TYR A 319 -8.71 -40.67 -18.31
CA TYR A 319 -8.37 -41.94 -17.67
C TYR A 319 -7.01 -41.80 -16.97
N LEU A 320 -6.95 -42.06 -15.67
CA LEU A 320 -5.76 -41.82 -14.84
C LEU A 320 -5.46 -43.04 -13.95
N GLU A 321 -4.26 -43.58 -14.08
CA GLU A 321 -3.66 -44.53 -13.13
C GLU A 321 -2.25 -44.11 -12.67
N VAL A 322 -1.85 -42.84 -12.90
CA VAL A 322 -0.49 -42.35 -12.56
C VAL A 322 -0.43 -41.93 -11.09
N ILE A 323 0.00 -42.85 -10.23
CA ILE A 323 0.05 -42.65 -8.77
C ILE A 323 1.12 -41.62 -8.33
N SER A 324 2.02 -41.22 -9.23
CA SER A 324 3.05 -40.21 -9.02
C SER A 324 2.56 -38.76 -9.12
N LEU A 325 1.29 -38.53 -9.48
CA LEU A 325 0.78 -37.19 -9.79
C LEU A 325 0.68 -36.32 -8.53
N GLU A 326 1.33 -35.16 -8.57
CA GLU A 326 1.37 -34.13 -7.54
C GLU A 326 0.48 -32.92 -7.89
N THR A 327 0.41 -32.55 -9.17
CA THR A 327 -0.46 -31.48 -9.68
C THR A 327 -1.19 -31.87 -10.97
N LEU A 328 -2.47 -31.48 -11.06
CA LEU A 328 -3.32 -31.74 -12.23
C LEU A 328 -4.21 -30.54 -12.55
N HIS A 329 -4.09 -30.02 -13.78
CA HIS A 329 -4.94 -28.94 -14.29
C HIS A 329 -5.72 -29.36 -15.53
N LEU A 330 -7.05 -29.35 -15.40
CA LEU A 330 -8.07 -29.69 -16.40
C LEU A 330 -8.96 -28.48 -16.73
N ASP A 331 -8.47 -27.27 -16.45
CA ASP A 331 -9.20 -26.01 -16.58
C ASP A 331 -9.69 -25.76 -18.02
N ARG A 332 -10.84 -25.11 -18.19
CA ARG A 332 -11.38 -24.70 -19.50
C ARG A 332 -11.49 -25.87 -20.50
N ASN A 333 -12.17 -26.93 -20.06
CA ASN A 333 -12.46 -28.13 -20.84
C ASN A 333 -13.99 -28.33 -20.97
N LEU A 334 -14.44 -29.55 -21.31
CA LEU A 334 -15.84 -29.91 -21.53
C LEU A 334 -16.33 -31.00 -20.56
N PHE A 335 -15.74 -31.12 -19.37
CA PHE A 335 -16.17 -32.07 -18.34
C PHE A 335 -17.57 -31.69 -17.82
N SER A 336 -18.55 -32.56 -17.99
CA SER A 336 -19.91 -32.44 -17.42
C SER A 336 -20.11 -33.23 -16.13
N GLU A 337 -19.18 -34.13 -15.81
CA GLU A 337 -19.20 -35.06 -14.69
C GLU A 337 -17.85 -35.04 -13.98
N TRP A 338 -17.81 -35.46 -12.71
CA TRP A 338 -16.58 -35.50 -11.93
C TRP A 338 -15.59 -36.58 -12.45
N PRO A 339 -14.30 -36.25 -12.65
CA PRO A 339 -13.31 -37.22 -13.13
C PRO A 339 -13.10 -38.35 -12.10
N THR A 340 -13.67 -39.51 -12.38
CA THR A 340 -13.65 -40.68 -11.48
C THR A 340 -12.53 -41.64 -11.89
N LEU A 341 -11.65 -41.99 -10.95
CA LEU A 341 -10.55 -42.94 -11.17
C LEU A 341 -11.04 -44.39 -11.27
N PRO A 342 -10.28 -45.30 -11.92
CA PRO A 342 -10.60 -46.72 -11.97
C PRO A 342 -10.69 -47.38 -10.57
N PRO A 343 -11.49 -48.45 -10.39
CA PRO A 343 -11.61 -49.14 -9.11
C PRO A 343 -10.26 -49.64 -8.57
N GLY A 344 -9.95 -49.29 -7.31
CA GLY A 344 -8.67 -49.63 -6.68
C GLY A 344 -7.50 -48.71 -7.07
N VAL A 345 -7.79 -47.51 -7.59
CA VAL A 345 -6.82 -46.43 -7.82
C VAL A 345 -7.18 -45.21 -6.96
N ALA A 346 -6.17 -44.63 -6.32
CA ALA A 346 -6.20 -43.33 -5.66
C ALA A 346 -4.90 -42.58 -6.02
N LEU A 347 -4.95 -41.26 -6.16
CA LEU A 347 -3.74 -40.45 -6.40
C LEU A 347 -3.22 -39.95 -5.06
N GLU A 348 -2.47 -40.82 -4.37
CA GLU A 348 -2.00 -40.60 -3.00
C GLU A 348 -1.03 -39.41 -2.86
N ASN A 349 -0.45 -38.92 -3.95
CA ASN A 349 0.46 -37.78 -3.98
C ASN A 349 -0.18 -36.48 -4.50
N LEU A 350 -1.47 -36.48 -4.90
CA LEU A 350 -2.06 -35.31 -5.58
C LEU A 350 -2.39 -34.20 -4.59
N HIS A 351 -1.60 -33.13 -4.60
CA HIS A 351 -1.76 -31.96 -3.74
C HIS A 351 -2.63 -30.87 -4.37
N ILE A 352 -2.59 -30.73 -5.71
CA ILE A 352 -3.32 -29.68 -6.45
C ILE A 352 -4.21 -30.31 -7.52
N LEU A 353 -5.51 -30.03 -7.46
CA LEU A 353 -6.49 -30.38 -8.50
C LEU A 353 -7.26 -29.13 -8.93
N SER A 354 -7.16 -28.82 -10.22
CA SER A 354 -7.79 -27.66 -10.84
C SER A 354 -8.63 -28.15 -12.02
N ILE A 355 -9.92 -27.84 -12.01
CA ILE A 355 -10.88 -28.22 -13.07
C ILE A 355 -11.89 -27.08 -13.32
N SER A 356 -11.44 -25.83 -13.16
CA SER A 356 -12.32 -24.67 -13.28
C SER A 356 -12.75 -24.38 -14.71
N SER A 357 -13.82 -23.58 -14.85
CA SER A 357 -14.40 -23.21 -16.16
C SER A 357 -14.83 -24.43 -17.00
N ASN A 358 -15.41 -25.44 -16.34
CA ASN A 358 -15.97 -26.65 -16.96
C ASN A 358 -17.51 -26.64 -16.89
N LEU A 359 -18.16 -27.79 -17.09
CA LEU A 359 -19.62 -27.93 -17.18
C LEU A 359 -20.22 -28.79 -16.05
N ILE A 360 -19.45 -29.09 -14.99
CA ILE A 360 -19.82 -30.02 -13.92
C ILE A 360 -20.97 -29.44 -13.09
N SER A 361 -22.05 -30.21 -12.89
CA SER A 361 -23.26 -29.78 -12.17
C SER A 361 -23.44 -30.35 -10.76
N LEU A 362 -22.75 -31.44 -10.43
CA LEU A 362 -22.79 -32.15 -9.15
C LEU A 362 -21.39 -32.59 -8.75
N LEU A 363 -21.03 -32.41 -7.47
CA LEU A 363 -19.89 -33.10 -6.87
C LEU A 363 -20.41 -34.36 -6.14
N PRO A 364 -20.16 -35.58 -6.64
CA PRO A 364 -20.84 -36.81 -6.19
C PRO A 364 -20.30 -37.37 -4.86
N PRO A 365 -21.00 -38.37 -4.25
CA PRO A 365 -20.46 -39.13 -3.12
C PRO A 365 -19.03 -39.62 -3.38
N TYR A 366 -18.17 -39.52 -2.37
CA TYR A 366 -16.78 -39.99 -2.38
C TYR A 366 -15.87 -39.33 -3.42
N ALA A 367 -16.31 -38.25 -4.10
CA ALA A 367 -15.55 -37.54 -5.14
C ALA A 367 -14.10 -37.23 -4.77
N LEU A 368 -13.85 -36.80 -3.52
CA LEU A 368 -12.51 -36.43 -3.05
C LEU A 368 -11.80 -37.55 -2.28
N SER A 369 -12.44 -38.70 -2.02
CA SER A 369 -11.75 -39.84 -1.37
C SER A 369 -10.73 -40.52 -2.30
N GLN A 370 -10.77 -40.22 -3.59
CA GLN A 370 -9.80 -40.66 -4.59
C GLN A 370 -8.51 -39.82 -4.60
N PHE A 371 -8.48 -38.69 -3.86
CA PHE A 371 -7.38 -37.72 -3.80
C PHE A 371 -7.02 -37.41 -2.33
N PRO A 372 -6.50 -38.39 -1.55
CA PRO A 372 -6.43 -38.28 -0.08
C PRO A 372 -5.44 -37.22 0.44
N ALA A 373 -4.42 -36.85 -0.34
CA ALA A 373 -3.43 -35.82 0.00
C ALA A 373 -3.77 -34.41 -0.53
N LEU A 374 -4.99 -34.20 -1.04
CA LEU A 374 -5.37 -32.96 -1.71
C LEU A 374 -5.37 -31.76 -0.74
N GLN A 375 -4.61 -30.72 -1.11
CA GLN A 375 -4.46 -29.47 -0.36
C GLN A 375 -5.16 -28.29 -1.05
N HIS A 376 -5.17 -28.27 -2.39
CA HIS A 376 -5.74 -27.17 -3.18
C HIS A 376 -6.73 -27.70 -4.22
N LEU A 377 -7.96 -27.21 -4.15
CA LEU A 377 -9.06 -27.57 -5.08
C LEU A 377 -9.66 -26.32 -5.73
N ASP A 378 -9.51 -26.19 -7.05
CA ASP A 378 -10.25 -25.20 -7.86
C ASP A 378 -11.31 -25.90 -8.72
N VAL A 379 -12.57 -25.64 -8.39
CA VAL A 379 -13.77 -26.06 -9.12
C VAL A 379 -14.62 -24.86 -9.52
N SER A 380 -14.04 -23.65 -9.54
CA SER A 380 -14.72 -22.42 -9.89
C SER A 380 -15.28 -22.41 -11.32
N LYS A 381 -16.24 -21.52 -11.60
CA LYS A 381 -16.80 -21.27 -12.94
C LYS A 381 -17.39 -22.52 -13.61
N ASN A 382 -17.84 -23.48 -12.80
CA ASN A 382 -18.56 -24.68 -13.24
C ASN A 382 -20.08 -24.41 -13.22
N ARG A 383 -20.90 -25.45 -13.07
CA ARG A 383 -22.36 -25.37 -12.97
C ARG A 383 -22.88 -26.04 -11.70
N LEU A 384 -22.03 -26.16 -10.67
CA LEU A 384 -22.34 -26.92 -9.46
C LEU A 384 -23.57 -26.33 -8.78
N SER A 385 -24.69 -27.05 -8.81
CA SER A 385 -25.92 -26.72 -8.09
C SER A 385 -26.02 -27.45 -6.76
N GLU A 386 -25.34 -28.59 -6.65
CA GLU A 386 -25.35 -29.49 -5.50
C GLU A 386 -23.96 -30.08 -5.25
N ILE A 387 -23.65 -30.32 -3.97
CA ILE A 387 -22.49 -31.08 -3.52
C ILE A 387 -23.01 -32.12 -2.53
N ASP A 388 -22.72 -33.39 -2.79
CA ASP A 388 -23.18 -34.45 -1.89
C ASP A 388 -22.48 -34.37 -0.52
N HIS A 389 -23.24 -34.61 0.56
CA HIS A 389 -22.73 -34.67 1.93
C HIS A 389 -21.58 -35.68 2.14
N GLN A 390 -21.44 -36.69 1.28
CA GLN A 390 -20.38 -37.70 1.28
C GLN A 390 -19.26 -37.40 0.27
N ALA A 391 -19.28 -36.27 -0.45
CA ALA A 391 -18.23 -35.89 -1.40
C ALA A 391 -16.86 -35.70 -0.74
N PHE A 392 -16.85 -35.22 0.51
CA PHE A 392 -15.67 -35.05 1.36
C PHE A 392 -15.51 -36.26 2.31
N PRO A 393 -14.31 -36.87 2.42
CA PRO A 393 -14.07 -37.96 3.38
C PRO A 393 -14.05 -37.45 4.83
N SER A 394 -14.60 -38.26 5.74
CA SER A 394 -14.94 -37.81 7.12
C SER A 394 -13.76 -37.67 8.09
N LEU A 395 -12.54 -38.10 7.72
CA LEU A 395 -11.31 -37.95 8.52
C LEU A 395 -10.09 -37.77 7.61
N GLY A 396 -9.09 -37.03 8.10
CA GLY A 396 -7.71 -37.03 7.60
C GLY A 396 -7.38 -36.11 6.41
N MET A 397 -8.39 -35.51 5.77
CA MET A 397 -8.19 -34.59 4.63
C MET A 397 -7.49 -33.29 5.05
N GLN A 398 -6.50 -32.86 4.26
CA GLN A 398 -5.65 -31.69 4.53
C GLN A 398 -5.90 -30.53 3.54
N LEU A 399 -7.15 -30.32 3.12
CA LEU A 399 -7.50 -29.20 2.24
C LEU A 399 -7.18 -27.86 2.94
N VAL A 400 -6.35 -27.07 2.29
CA VAL A 400 -5.88 -25.73 2.69
C VAL A 400 -6.66 -24.64 1.98
N SER A 401 -7.02 -24.84 0.70
CA SER A 401 -7.85 -23.89 -0.07
C SER A 401 -8.89 -24.58 -0.96
N ILE A 402 -10.10 -24.05 -0.95
CA ILE A 402 -11.17 -24.43 -1.89
C ILE A 402 -11.68 -23.17 -2.61
N ASP A 403 -11.72 -23.22 -3.94
CA ASP A 403 -12.44 -22.26 -4.77
C ASP A 403 -13.66 -22.93 -5.44
N LEU A 404 -14.84 -22.48 -5.02
CA LEU A 404 -16.17 -22.85 -5.49
C LEU A 404 -16.88 -21.65 -6.17
N SER A 405 -16.17 -20.57 -6.45
CA SER A 405 -16.74 -19.33 -6.97
C SER A 405 -17.38 -19.49 -8.36
N PHE A 406 -18.31 -18.61 -8.71
CA PHE A 406 -19.01 -18.63 -10.01
C PHE A 406 -19.69 -19.98 -10.33
N ASN A 407 -20.33 -20.60 -9.34
CA ASN A 407 -21.15 -21.79 -9.49
C ASN A 407 -22.64 -21.46 -9.27
N GLN A 408 -23.49 -22.46 -9.04
CA GLN A 408 -24.95 -22.31 -8.91
C GLN A 408 -25.48 -22.72 -7.54
N LEU A 409 -24.60 -22.87 -6.54
CA LEU A 409 -24.89 -23.44 -5.22
C LEU A 409 -25.91 -22.58 -4.46
N VAL A 410 -26.92 -23.24 -3.88
CA VAL A 410 -27.98 -22.60 -3.08
C VAL A 410 -27.71 -22.73 -1.56
N LEU A 411 -26.97 -23.77 -1.19
CA LEU A 411 -26.53 -24.12 0.16
C LEU A 411 -25.11 -24.71 0.07
N LEU A 412 -24.39 -24.71 1.19
CA LEU A 412 -23.14 -25.47 1.35
C LEU A 412 -23.40 -26.75 2.17
N PRO A 413 -22.70 -27.86 1.90
CA PRO A 413 -22.68 -29.04 2.77
C PRO A 413 -21.91 -28.75 4.07
N HIS A 414 -21.88 -29.73 4.99
CA HIS A 414 -21.17 -29.64 6.28
C HIS A 414 -19.87 -30.49 6.33
N PRO A 415 -18.83 -30.23 5.51
CA PRO A 415 -17.57 -30.95 5.61
C PRO A 415 -16.74 -30.45 6.80
N VAL A 416 -16.04 -31.36 7.47
CA VAL A 416 -15.11 -31.04 8.57
C VAL A 416 -13.70 -30.93 7.97
N LEU A 417 -13.22 -29.70 7.79
CA LEU A 417 -11.95 -29.40 7.11
C LEU A 417 -11.05 -28.56 8.04
N PRO A 418 -10.41 -29.19 9.05
CA PRO A 418 -9.70 -28.47 10.11
C PRO A 418 -8.48 -27.69 9.62
N SER A 419 -7.93 -28.03 8.46
CA SER A 419 -6.77 -27.37 7.83
C SER A 419 -7.13 -26.21 6.89
N LEU A 420 -8.42 -25.92 6.67
CA LEU A 420 -8.85 -24.98 5.64
C LEU A 420 -8.53 -23.53 6.05
N LEU A 421 -7.71 -22.85 5.25
CA LEU A 421 -7.31 -21.45 5.44
C LEU A 421 -8.02 -20.48 4.48
N TYR A 422 -8.47 -20.98 3.32
CA TYR A 422 -9.13 -20.20 2.28
C TYR A 422 -10.38 -20.89 1.74
N LEU A 423 -11.50 -20.17 1.73
CA LEU A 423 -12.76 -20.59 1.12
C LEU A 423 -13.36 -19.45 0.28
N ASP A 424 -13.44 -19.65 -1.04
CA ASP A 424 -14.18 -18.77 -1.94
C ASP A 424 -15.45 -19.47 -2.44
N VAL A 425 -16.59 -18.88 -2.10
CA VAL A 425 -17.94 -19.31 -2.56
C VAL A 425 -18.67 -18.12 -3.19
N SER A 426 -17.93 -17.10 -3.63
CA SER A 426 -18.49 -15.89 -4.24
C SER A 426 -19.22 -16.19 -5.55
N SER A 427 -20.14 -15.30 -5.93
CA SER A 427 -20.90 -15.38 -7.19
C SER A 427 -21.65 -16.71 -7.37
N ASN A 428 -22.30 -17.16 -6.29
CA ASN A 428 -23.20 -18.32 -6.24
C ASN A 428 -24.65 -17.84 -5.98
N ASN A 429 -25.57 -18.79 -5.74
CA ASN A 429 -26.98 -18.53 -5.43
C ASN A 429 -27.29 -18.72 -3.92
N LEU A 430 -26.30 -18.56 -3.02
CA LEU A 430 -26.45 -18.93 -1.61
C LEU A 430 -27.58 -18.14 -0.93
N VAL A 431 -28.45 -18.87 -0.25
CA VAL A 431 -29.64 -18.32 0.44
C VAL A 431 -29.43 -18.19 1.96
N THR A 432 -28.50 -18.97 2.51
CA THR A 432 -28.00 -18.91 3.90
C THR A 432 -26.75 -19.77 4.01
N ILE A 433 -25.95 -19.55 5.06
CA ILE A 433 -25.02 -20.55 5.60
C ILE A 433 -25.71 -21.25 6.80
N ASP A 434 -25.25 -22.44 7.18
CA ASP A 434 -25.59 -23.05 8.47
C ASP A 434 -24.52 -22.69 9.51
N PRO A 435 -24.87 -22.08 10.66
CA PRO A 435 -23.95 -21.82 11.77
C PRO A 435 -22.99 -22.96 12.14
N VAL A 436 -23.46 -24.22 12.07
CA VAL A 436 -22.68 -25.41 12.46
C VAL A 436 -21.47 -25.63 11.53
N LEU A 437 -21.51 -25.08 10.31
CA LEU A 437 -20.42 -25.16 9.34
C LEU A 437 -19.10 -24.54 9.87
N PHE A 438 -19.18 -23.46 10.63
CA PHE A 438 -17.98 -22.72 11.06
C PHE A 438 -17.12 -23.51 12.06
N ALA A 439 -17.73 -24.36 12.89
CA ALA A 439 -17.01 -25.30 13.74
C ALA A 439 -16.22 -26.35 12.94
N GLY A 440 -16.53 -26.54 11.65
CA GLY A 440 -15.78 -27.37 10.72
C GLY A 440 -14.50 -26.72 10.17
N PHE A 441 -14.35 -25.39 10.29
CA PHE A 441 -13.25 -24.60 9.70
C PHE A 441 -12.47 -23.74 10.74
N PRO A 442 -11.96 -24.32 11.85
CA PRO A 442 -11.36 -23.56 12.97
C PRO A 442 -10.12 -22.73 12.60
N LEU A 443 -9.44 -23.01 11.49
CA LEU A 443 -8.25 -22.28 11.03
C LEU A 443 -8.53 -21.29 9.87
N LEU A 444 -9.80 -21.06 9.51
CA LEU A 444 -10.15 -20.25 8.33
C LEU A 444 -9.68 -18.79 8.49
N GLN A 445 -8.85 -18.34 7.55
CA GLN A 445 -8.29 -16.99 7.50
C GLN A 445 -8.96 -16.11 6.44
N ASN A 446 -9.45 -16.70 5.35
CA ASN A 446 -10.01 -15.99 4.21
C ASN A 446 -11.38 -16.58 3.86
N LEU A 447 -12.44 -15.77 3.95
CA LEU A 447 -13.81 -16.15 3.59
C LEU A 447 -14.40 -15.16 2.58
N ARG A 448 -14.65 -15.63 1.36
CA ARG A 448 -15.23 -14.82 0.29
C ARG A 448 -16.63 -15.30 -0.06
N LEU A 449 -17.59 -14.43 0.20
CA LEU A 449 -19.02 -14.66 0.05
C LEU A 449 -19.68 -13.68 -0.93
N ALA A 450 -18.91 -12.76 -1.51
CA ALA A 450 -19.38 -11.70 -2.39
C ALA A 450 -20.33 -12.18 -3.51
N ASN A 451 -21.21 -11.29 -3.97
CA ASN A 451 -22.17 -11.54 -5.05
C ASN A 451 -23.14 -12.72 -4.81
N ASN A 452 -23.46 -13.03 -3.55
CA ASN A 452 -24.58 -13.91 -3.19
C ASN A 452 -25.77 -13.05 -2.70
N PRO A 453 -26.60 -12.48 -3.59
CA PRO A 453 -27.60 -11.45 -3.23
C PRO A 453 -28.77 -11.96 -2.39
N SER A 454 -28.89 -13.28 -2.19
CA SER A 454 -29.91 -13.90 -1.33
C SER A 454 -29.34 -14.37 0.03
N LEU A 455 -28.05 -14.16 0.31
CA LEU A 455 -27.34 -14.76 1.45
C LEU A 455 -27.89 -14.34 2.82
N PHE A 456 -28.49 -13.16 2.90
CA PHE A 456 -29.13 -12.63 4.12
C PHE A 456 -30.67 -12.73 4.08
N SER A 457 -31.27 -13.36 3.05
CA SER A 457 -32.73 -13.44 2.88
C SER A 457 -33.47 -14.25 3.96
N ARG A 458 -32.75 -15.08 4.73
CA ARG A 458 -33.30 -15.83 5.88
C ARG A 458 -32.97 -15.20 7.24
N CYS A 459 -32.32 -14.06 7.27
CA CYS A 459 -31.80 -13.43 8.49
C CYS A 459 -32.80 -12.48 9.17
N GLU A 460 -33.97 -13.02 9.59
CA GLU A 460 -35.00 -12.25 10.30
C GLU A 460 -34.65 -12.01 11.78
N THR A 461 -34.75 -13.04 12.62
CA THR A 461 -34.55 -12.96 14.09
C THR A 461 -33.27 -13.64 14.57
N LYS A 462 -32.68 -14.49 13.73
CA LYS A 462 -31.34 -15.07 13.85
C LYS A 462 -30.73 -15.12 12.45
N CYS A 463 -29.45 -14.84 12.34
CA CYS A 463 -28.70 -14.92 11.11
C CYS A 463 -27.50 -15.86 11.27
N TRP A 464 -27.05 -16.47 10.18
CA TRP A 464 -25.82 -17.25 10.19
C TRP A 464 -24.60 -16.39 10.55
N SER A 465 -24.63 -15.07 10.27
CA SER A 465 -23.57 -14.14 10.64
C SER A 465 -23.39 -13.98 12.15
N ASP A 466 -24.43 -14.30 12.93
CA ASP A 466 -24.39 -14.23 14.40
C ASP A 466 -23.51 -15.34 15.00
N SER A 467 -22.98 -16.25 14.16
CA SER A 467 -22.03 -17.31 14.52
C SER A 467 -20.66 -17.16 13.83
N LEU A 468 -20.36 -16.00 13.24
CA LEU A 468 -19.00 -15.67 12.78
C LEU A 468 -17.98 -15.64 13.93
N SER A 469 -18.44 -15.53 15.19
CA SER A 469 -17.63 -15.63 16.41
C SER A 469 -16.79 -16.90 16.51
N GLU A 470 -17.20 -17.99 15.87
CA GLU A 470 -16.44 -19.26 15.82
C GLU A 470 -15.16 -19.14 14.97
N LEU A 471 -15.10 -18.18 14.04
CA LEU A 471 -13.98 -17.99 13.10
C LEU A 471 -12.93 -17.03 13.64
N THR A 472 -12.41 -17.25 14.86
CA THR A 472 -11.49 -16.32 15.53
C THR A 472 -10.17 -16.07 14.79
N ASN A 473 -9.81 -16.93 13.84
CA ASN A 473 -8.63 -16.83 12.97
C ASN A 473 -8.87 -16.02 11.67
N LEU A 474 -10.09 -15.51 11.44
CA LEU A 474 -10.46 -14.83 10.20
C LEU A 474 -9.71 -13.49 10.06
N ILE A 475 -9.00 -13.32 8.94
CA ILE A 475 -8.20 -12.15 8.57
C ILE A 475 -8.96 -11.31 7.53
N ASP A 476 -9.47 -11.96 6.49
CA ASP A 476 -10.14 -11.33 5.36
C ASP A 476 -11.58 -11.85 5.18
N LEU A 477 -12.55 -10.93 5.18
CA LEU A 477 -13.97 -11.22 4.97
C LEU A 477 -14.56 -10.32 3.87
N ASP A 478 -15.01 -10.92 2.77
CA ASP A 478 -15.72 -10.21 1.69
C ASP A 478 -17.20 -10.63 1.61
N LEU A 479 -18.08 -9.68 1.92
CA LEU A 479 -19.54 -9.79 1.86
C LEU A 479 -20.15 -8.81 0.84
N SER A 480 -19.38 -8.37 -0.16
CA SER A 480 -19.84 -7.42 -1.17
C SER A 480 -21.09 -7.91 -1.92
N ASN A 481 -22.02 -7.01 -2.24
CA ASN A 481 -23.23 -7.29 -3.02
C ASN A 481 -24.11 -8.45 -2.48
N CYS A 482 -24.13 -8.67 -1.15
CA CYS A 482 -24.89 -9.75 -0.51
C CYS A 482 -26.27 -9.32 0.02
N ALA A 483 -26.71 -8.09 -0.28
CA ALA A 483 -27.93 -7.46 0.24
C ALA A 483 -28.01 -7.36 1.78
N LEU A 484 -26.85 -7.28 2.45
CA LEU A 484 -26.76 -7.08 3.90
C LEU A 484 -27.32 -5.71 4.29
N SER A 485 -28.35 -5.67 5.14
CA SER A 485 -29.04 -4.44 5.60
C SER A 485 -28.87 -4.15 7.10
N ARG A 486 -28.22 -5.06 7.85
CA ARG A 486 -28.01 -5.00 9.29
C ARG A 486 -26.52 -4.93 9.64
N SER A 487 -26.21 -4.56 10.89
CA SER A 487 -24.85 -4.67 11.42
C SER A 487 -24.46 -6.12 11.73
N LEU A 488 -23.15 -6.34 11.85
CA LEU A 488 -22.49 -7.63 12.06
C LEU A 488 -21.67 -7.57 13.35
N ALA A 489 -21.89 -8.48 14.31
CA ALA A 489 -21.13 -8.52 15.55
C ALA A 489 -19.72 -9.12 15.31
N LEU A 490 -18.76 -8.30 14.87
CA LEU A 490 -17.40 -8.70 14.51
C LEU A 490 -16.36 -8.36 15.60
N SER A 491 -16.77 -7.79 16.74
CA SER A 491 -15.87 -7.37 17.82
C SER A 491 -15.07 -8.49 18.48
N HIS A 492 -15.48 -9.75 18.28
CA HIS A 492 -14.73 -10.95 18.66
C HIS A 492 -13.57 -11.31 17.69
N LEU A 493 -13.56 -10.76 16.47
CA LEU A 493 -12.61 -11.13 15.41
C LEU A 493 -11.31 -10.30 15.49
N GLN A 494 -10.52 -10.52 16.54
CA GLN A 494 -9.24 -9.84 16.77
C GLN A 494 -8.20 -10.06 15.65
N SER A 495 -8.37 -11.11 14.85
CA SER A 495 -7.53 -11.44 13.69
C SER A 495 -7.86 -10.63 12.43
N LEU A 496 -9.04 -9.99 12.38
CA LEU A 496 -9.57 -9.36 11.17
C LEU A 496 -8.73 -8.15 10.75
N ARG A 497 -8.42 -8.04 9.45
CA ARG A 497 -7.65 -6.96 8.83
C ARG A 497 -8.37 -6.36 7.63
N SER A 498 -9.10 -7.17 6.86
CA SER A 498 -9.91 -6.73 5.73
C SER A 498 -11.38 -7.09 5.90
N LEU A 499 -12.26 -6.11 5.75
CA LEU A 499 -13.71 -6.27 5.79
C LEU A 499 -14.34 -5.52 4.63
N ILE A 500 -14.80 -6.25 3.60
CA ILE A 500 -15.31 -5.67 2.36
C ILE A 500 -16.84 -5.80 2.32
N LEU A 501 -17.53 -4.66 2.44
CA LEU A 501 -19.00 -4.58 2.54
C LEU A 501 -19.64 -3.85 1.34
N ARG A 502 -18.93 -3.74 0.21
CA ARG A 502 -19.33 -2.90 -0.93
C ARG A 502 -20.68 -3.32 -1.53
N GLY A 503 -21.55 -2.36 -1.87
CA GLY A 503 -22.81 -2.64 -2.58
C GLY A 503 -23.88 -3.35 -1.74
N ASN A 504 -23.78 -3.27 -0.42
CA ASN A 504 -24.82 -3.69 0.52
C ASN A 504 -25.78 -2.55 0.86
N GLN A 505 -26.75 -2.83 1.73
CA GLN A 505 -27.85 -1.92 2.14
C GLN A 505 -27.64 -1.38 3.57
N ILE A 506 -26.40 -1.39 4.07
CA ILE A 506 -26.04 -0.95 5.42
C ILE A 506 -26.13 0.58 5.50
N ILE A 507 -26.93 1.10 6.42
CA ILE A 507 -27.11 2.56 6.64
C ILE A 507 -26.22 3.07 7.79
N SER A 508 -25.87 2.19 8.74
CA SER A 508 -24.98 2.51 9.87
C SER A 508 -24.24 1.26 10.36
N ILE A 509 -23.07 1.46 10.95
CA ILE A 509 -22.26 0.43 11.63
C ILE A 509 -22.09 0.88 13.07
N ASN A 510 -22.25 -0.02 14.04
CA ASN A 510 -22.01 0.29 15.45
C ASN A 510 -20.52 0.15 15.77
N ALA A 511 -19.95 1.06 16.57
CA ALA A 511 -18.56 0.93 17.02
C ALA A 511 -18.35 -0.34 17.86
N ASN A 512 -19.35 -0.74 18.66
CA ASN A 512 -19.30 -1.96 19.49
C ASN A 512 -19.32 -3.27 18.67
N ASP A 513 -19.64 -3.19 17.38
CA ASP A 513 -19.66 -4.32 16.45
C ASP A 513 -18.31 -4.52 15.73
N ILE A 514 -17.35 -3.59 15.90
CA ILE A 514 -15.99 -3.61 15.32
C ILE A 514 -14.99 -4.13 16.40
N PRO A 515 -13.88 -4.81 16.04
CA PRO A 515 -12.81 -5.16 17.00
C PRO A 515 -12.39 -3.98 17.88
N ALA A 516 -12.47 -4.19 19.20
CA ALA A 516 -12.34 -3.13 20.19
C ALA A 516 -10.96 -2.44 20.15
N GLY A 517 -10.97 -1.12 20.37
CA GLY A 517 -9.78 -0.25 20.33
C GLY A 517 -9.66 0.58 19.06
N ILE A 518 -10.12 0.09 17.91
CA ILE A 518 -10.06 0.81 16.63
C ILE A 518 -11.27 1.76 16.50
N GLY A 519 -11.07 2.94 15.90
CA GLY A 519 -12.14 3.90 15.66
C GLY A 519 -11.86 4.87 14.52
N GLY A 520 -12.55 6.02 14.53
CA GLY A 520 -12.30 7.13 13.60
C GLY A 520 -12.07 8.42 14.38
N ALA A 521 -10.99 9.12 14.07
CA ALA A 521 -10.72 10.47 14.56
C ALA A 521 -11.34 11.49 13.59
N VAL A 522 -11.95 12.55 14.13
CA VAL A 522 -12.58 13.64 13.34
C VAL A 522 -12.21 14.97 13.97
N ALA A 523 -11.87 15.96 13.14
CA ALA A 523 -11.50 17.31 13.57
C ALA A 523 -12.05 18.38 12.60
N VAL A 524 -12.15 19.62 13.07
CA VAL A 524 -12.63 20.77 12.29
C VAL A 524 -11.68 21.94 12.47
N GLY A 525 -11.60 22.80 11.45
CA GLY A 525 -10.93 24.10 11.52
C GLY A 525 -11.51 25.06 10.48
N GLU A 526 -11.67 26.33 10.85
CA GLU A 526 -12.25 27.39 10.03
C GLU A 526 -11.79 28.77 10.48
N GLN A 527 -11.24 29.58 9.56
CA GLN A 527 -10.59 30.85 9.93
C GLN A 527 -11.15 32.07 9.16
N PRO A 528 -12.44 32.39 9.34
CA PRO A 528 -13.17 33.39 8.54
C PRO A 528 -12.66 34.81 8.75
N ILE A 529 -12.33 35.18 9.99
CA ILE A 529 -11.91 36.55 10.34
C ILE A 529 -10.49 36.82 9.82
N LYS A 530 -9.61 35.81 9.86
CA LYS A 530 -8.25 35.88 9.30
C LYS A 530 -8.30 35.90 7.76
N THR A 531 -9.27 35.18 7.15
CA THR A 531 -9.58 35.23 5.70
C THR A 531 -9.99 36.63 5.21
N LEU A 532 -10.60 37.48 6.06
CA LEU A 532 -10.89 38.88 5.71
C LEU A 532 -9.63 39.73 5.49
N LEU A 533 -8.52 39.40 6.18
CA LEU A 533 -7.23 40.10 6.07
C LEU A 533 -6.32 39.48 5.00
N SER A 534 -6.23 38.15 4.95
CA SER A 534 -5.53 37.42 3.90
C SER A 534 -6.22 36.09 3.61
N PRO A 535 -6.76 35.90 2.38
CA PRO A 535 -7.33 34.62 1.95
C PRO A 535 -6.32 33.47 2.02
N SER A 536 -5.07 33.73 1.63
CA SER A 536 -3.96 32.77 1.76
C SER A 536 -3.72 32.29 3.19
N ALA A 537 -3.67 33.23 4.15
CA ALA A 537 -3.40 32.90 5.55
C ALA A 537 -4.58 32.21 6.22
N GLY A 538 -5.81 32.66 5.95
CA GLY A 538 -7.03 32.02 6.43
C GLY A 538 -7.16 30.56 5.99
N ALA A 539 -6.82 30.26 4.72
CA ALA A 539 -6.80 28.88 4.22
C ALA A 539 -5.76 28.01 4.95
N ARG A 540 -4.52 28.49 5.11
CA ARG A 540 -3.45 27.76 5.83
C ARG A 540 -3.75 27.58 7.32
N MET A 541 -4.31 28.60 7.97
CA MET A 541 -4.69 28.52 9.38
C MET A 541 -5.87 27.57 9.61
N SER A 542 -6.85 27.51 8.70
CA SER A 542 -7.93 26.52 8.77
C SER A 542 -7.39 25.09 8.71
N LEU A 543 -6.38 24.83 7.86
CA LEU A 543 -5.67 23.53 7.84
C LEU A 543 -4.87 23.29 9.13
N ALA A 544 -4.17 24.30 9.64
CA ALA A 544 -3.40 24.18 10.87
C ALA A 544 -4.26 23.79 12.06
N GLU A 545 -5.34 24.53 12.29
CA GLU A 545 -6.35 24.28 13.34
C GLU A 545 -6.97 22.88 13.20
N THR A 546 -7.32 22.48 11.97
CA THR A 546 -7.84 21.13 11.71
C THR A 546 -6.84 20.05 12.15
N LEU A 547 -5.54 20.27 11.94
CA LEU A 547 -4.49 19.33 12.32
C LEU A 547 -4.08 19.44 13.81
N THR A 548 -4.12 20.62 14.43
CA THR A 548 -3.86 20.77 15.87
C THR A 548 -5.00 20.21 16.72
N ASN A 549 -6.25 20.27 16.24
CA ASN A 549 -7.37 19.55 16.84
C ASN A 549 -7.24 18.03 16.65
N LEU A 550 -6.82 17.56 15.47
CA LEU A 550 -6.70 16.12 15.17
C LEU A 550 -5.54 15.43 15.94
N VAL A 551 -4.49 16.17 16.31
CA VAL A 551 -3.24 15.60 16.85
C VAL A 551 -3.41 14.82 18.16
N PHE A 552 -4.51 15.03 18.88
CA PHE A 552 -4.76 14.40 20.19
C PHE A 552 -5.40 13.00 20.11
N ALA A 553 -5.88 12.58 18.94
CA ALA A 553 -6.33 11.21 18.68
C ALA A 553 -5.28 10.44 17.87
N PRO A 554 -4.82 9.25 18.28
CA PRO A 554 -3.76 8.53 17.57
C PRO A 554 -4.29 7.91 16.27
N ILE A 555 -3.76 8.35 15.12
CA ILE A 555 -4.16 7.91 13.78
C ILE A 555 -3.08 7.03 13.13
N THR A 556 -3.41 6.40 12.00
CA THR A 556 -2.48 5.55 11.25
C THR A 556 -1.28 6.31 10.68
N ASP A 557 -1.53 7.39 9.93
CA ASP A 557 -0.53 8.29 9.37
C ASP A 557 -1.20 9.63 8.97
N ILE A 558 -0.47 10.74 8.97
CA ILE A 558 -1.01 12.03 8.52
C ILE A 558 -1.44 12.01 7.02
N ARG A 559 -0.82 11.15 6.21
CA ARG A 559 -1.17 10.94 4.79
C ARG A 559 -2.51 10.21 4.61
N ASP A 560 -2.98 9.51 5.64
CA ASP A 560 -4.30 8.87 5.64
C ASP A 560 -5.41 9.88 5.94
N VAL A 561 -5.11 11.06 6.50
CA VAL A 561 -6.10 12.12 6.74
C VAL A 561 -6.78 12.56 5.44
N LYS A 562 -8.10 12.50 5.44
CA LYS A 562 -8.99 12.98 4.37
C LYS A 562 -9.91 14.06 4.91
N MET A 563 -10.47 14.90 4.04
CA MET A 563 -11.13 16.14 4.44
C MET A 563 -12.33 16.45 3.55
N SER A 564 -13.45 16.79 4.19
CA SER A 564 -14.55 17.50 3.55
C SER A 564 -14.27 19.00 3.57
N GLY A 565 -14.09 19.62 2.40
CA GLY A 565 -13.79 21.05 2.25
C GLY A 565 -15.02 21.85 1.83
N ASN A 566 -15.57 22.64 2.76
CA ASN A 566 -16.78 23.43 2.53
C ASN A 566 -16.43 24.90 2.31
N TRP A 567 -16.61 25.38 1.08
CA TRP A 567 -16.31 26.77 0.70
C TRP A 567 -17.57 27.64 0.77
N MET A 568 -17.60 28.61 1.67
CA MET A 568 -18.69 29.59 1.79
C MET A 568 -18.16 30.96 1.38
N TRP A 569 -18.63 31.49 0.24
CA TRP A 569 -18.07 32.73 -0.31
C TRP A 569 -19.10 33.58 -1.05
N ALA A 570 -18.93 34.89 -0.98
CA ALA A 570 -19.64 35.86 -1.80
C ALA A 570 -19.01 36.00 -3.21
N ALA A 571 -18.59 34.91 -3.86
CA ALA A 571 -17.70 34.93 -5.04
C ALA A 571 -18.26 35.66 -6.28
N LYS A 572 -19.57 35.92 -6.32
CA LYS A 572 -20.25 36.74 -7.36
C LYS A 572 -20.10 38.25 -7.15
N CYS A 573 -19.64 38.69 -5.98
CA CYS A 573 -19.33 40.09 -5.69
C CYS A 573 -17.96 40.49 -6.27
N GLU A 574 -17.79 41.78 -6.56
CA GLU A 574 -16.55 42.30 -7.14
C GLU A 574 -15.33 41.99 -6.25
N GLY A 575 -14.24 41.52 -6.87
CA GLY A 575 -13.00 41.11 -6.22
C GLY A 575 -13.05 39.79 -5.42
N GLU A 576 -14.22 39.38 -4.92
CA GLU A 576 -14.33 38.21 -4.03
C GLU A 576 -13.98 36.88 -4.72
N GLY A 577 -14.34 36.72 -6.00
CA GLY A 577 -13.93 35.54 -6.78
C GLY A 577 -12.41 35.39 -6.94
N ALA A 578 -11.65 36.49 -6.94
CA ALA A 578 -10.19 36.44 -7.01
C ALA A 578 -9.56 36.02 -5.67
N LYS A 579 -10.15 36.45 -4.55
CA LYS A 579 -9.74 36.01 -3.21
C LYS A 579 -9.99 34.51 -2.97
N LEU A 580 -11.10 33.98 -3.49
CA LEU A 580 -11.39 32.55 -3.44
C LEU A 580 -10.31 31.74 -4.19
N VAL A 581 -9.85 32.22 -5.35
CA VAL A 581 -8.72 31.61 -6.07
C VAL A 581 -7.46 31.70 -5.24
N GLU A 582 -7.14 32.85 -4.63
CA GLU A 582 -5.96 33.02 -3.75
C GLU A 582 -5.95 32.02 -2.57
N ALA A 583 -7.09 31.84 -1.89
CA ALA A 583 -7.26 30.86 -0.81
C ALA A 583 -7.12 29.42 -1.31
N CYS A 584 -7.71 29.08 -2.47
CA CYS A 584 -7.58 27.76 -3.09
C CYS A 584 -6.12 27.45 -3.48
N ASP A 585 -5.42 28.42 -4.07
CA ASP A 585 -4.02 28.30 -4.46
C ASP A 585 -3.08 28.12 -3.26
N ALA A 586 -3.41 28.72 -2.11
CA ALA A 586 -2.71 28.51 -0.84
C ALA A 586 -3.01 27.12 -0.25
N MET A 587 -4.28 26.71 -0.27
CA MET A 587 -4.73 25.42 0.26
C MET A 587 -4.15 24.24 -0.52
N CYS A 588 -4.14 24.29 -1.85
CA CYS A 588 -3.56 23.24 -2.71
C CYS A 588 -2.07 23.01 -2.43
N LYS A 589 -1.30 24.07 -2.20
CA LYS A 589 0.13 23.97 -1.84
C LYS A 589 0.29 23.38 -0.43
N ALA A 590 -0.49 23.87 0.54
CA ALA A 590 -0.44 23.40 1.91
C ALA A 590 -0.84 21.91 2.06
N LEU A 591 -1.85 21.44 1.32
CA LEU A 591 -2.21 20.02 1.27
C LEU A 591 -1.09 19.16 0.66
N ALA A 592 -0.50 19.61 -0.45
CA ALA A 592 0.60 18.89 -1.11
C ALA A 592 1.87 18.81 -0.24
N GLU A 593 2.17 19.85 0.54
CA GLU A 593 3.25 19.83 1.55
C GLU A 593 2.89 18.97 2.78
N ALA A 594 1.61 18.92 3.17
CA ALA A 594 1.14 18.13 4.32
C ALA A 594 0.91 16.64 4.02
N GLY A 595 0.80 16.25 2.75
CA GLY A 595 0.40 14.90 2.34
C GLY A 595 -1.08 14.57 2.55
N CYS A 596 -1.89 15.55 3.00
CA CYS A 596 -3.32 15.44 3.20
C CYS A 596 -4.11 15.67 1.89
N ALA A 597 -5.39 15.30 1.84
CA ALA A 597 -6.25 15.57 0.69
C ALA A 597 -7.68 15.95 1.09
N ILE A 598 -8.29 16.85 0.32
CA ILE A 598 -9.74 17.07 0.29
C ILE A 598 -10.33 16.11 -0.75
N ASP A 599 -11.29 15.29 -0.34
CA ASP A 599 -11.96 14.26 -1.16
C ASP A 599 -13.49 14.38 -1.18
N GLY A 600 -14.06 15.28 -0.38
CA GLY A 600 -15.47 15.68 -0.40
C GLY A 600 -15.67 17.17 -0.08
N GLY A 601 -16.92 17.64 -0.11
CA GLY A 601 -17.26 19.03 0.24
C GLY A 601 -18.47 19.59 -0.49
N LYS A 602 -18.79 20.87 -0.24
CA LYS A 602 -19.79 21.65 -1.00
C LYS A 602 -19.36 23.11 -1.15
N ASP A 603 -19.75 23.71 -2.28
CA ASP A 603 -19.48 25.11 -2.59
C ASP A 603 -20.75 25.97 -2.47
N SER A 604 -20.73 26.94 -1.57
CA SER A 604 -21.81 27.92 -1.35
C SER A 604 -21.35 29.29 -1.85
N LEU A 605 -21.30 29.47 -3.18
CA LEU A 605 -20.71 30.65 -3.85
C LEU A 605 -21.67 31.85 -3.99
N SER A 606 -22.65 31.97 -3.08
CA SER A 606 -23.68 33.03 -3.12
C SER A 606 -23.96 33.62 -1.73
N MET A 607 -22.93 33.73 -0.87
CA MET A 607 -23.06 34.24 0.50
C MET A 607 -23.17 35.78 0.57
N ALA A 608 -24.10 36.35 -0.20
CA ALA A 608 -24.44 37.76 -0.16
C ALA A 608 -25.95 37.97 -0.35
N ALA A 609 -26.51 38.91 0.41
CA ALA A 609 -27.92 39.29 0.39
C ALA A 609 -28.07 40.82 0.38
N ILE A 610 -29.26 41.31 0.01
CA ILE A 610 -29.60 42.72 0.13
C ILE A 610 -30.46 42.91 1.38
N VAL A 611 -30.02 43.77 2.30
CA VAL A 611 -30.72 44.08 3.56
C VAL A 611 -30.86 45.60 3.65
N GLU A 612 -32.09 46.09 3.77
CA GLU A 612 -32.45 47.52 3.81
C GLU A 612 -31.90 48.40 2.64
N GLY A 613 -31.39 47.78 1.59
CA GLY A 613 -30.78 48.41 0.41
C GLY A 613 -29.27 48.24 0.31
N GLU A 614 -28.60 47.78 1.37
CA GLU A 614 -27.16 47.50 1.38
C GLU A 614 -26.86 46.03 1.02
N VAL A 615 -25.70 45.78 0.41
CA VAL A 615 -25.23 44.43 0.09
C VAL A 615 -24.44 43.87 1.26
N VAL A 616 -25.10 43.05 2.07
CA VAL A 616 -24.47 42.32 3.19
C VAL A 616 -23.87 41.03 2.64
N LYS A 617 -22.56 40.84 2.84
CA LYS A 617 -21.83 39.61 2.49
C LYS A 617 -21.28 38.94 3.73
N ALA A 618 -21.27 37.61 3.75
CA ALA A 618 -20.48 36.87 4.72
C ALA A 618 -18.98 37.06 4.43
N PRO A 619 -18.09 36.82 5.42
CA PRO A 619 -16.69 36.52 5.15
C PRO A 619 -16.54 35.42 4.10
N GLY A 620 -15.38 35.42 3.42
CA GLY A 620 -14.92 34.18 2.79
C GLY A 620 -14.56 33.19 3.89
N THR A 621 -15.05 31.97 3.79
CA THR A 621 -14.79 30.92 4.79
C THR A 621 -14.50 29.61 4.07
N LEU A 622 -13.42 28.96 4.48
CA LEU A 622 -13.19 27.53 4.28
C LEU A 622 -13.42 26.85 5.62
N VAL A 623 -14.38 25.92 5.68
CA VAL A 623 -14.51 24.99 6.81
C VAL A 623 -13.97 23.64 6.34
N LEU A 624 -12.95 23.14 7.02
CA LEU A 624 -12.45 21.78 6.83
C LEU A 624 -13.07 20.86 7.88
N SER A 625 -13.47 19.66 7.47
CA SER A 625 -13.83 18.58 8.39
C SER A 625 -12.99 17.36 8.06
N ALA A 626 -11.90 17.19 8.80
CA ALA A 626 -10.96 16.09 8.62
C ALA A 626 -11.43 14.81 9.30
N TYR A 627 -11.05 13.68 8.73
CA TYR A 627 -11.28 12.34 9.26
C TYR A 627 -10.12 11.40 8.93
N ALA A 628 -9.80 10.50 9.86
CA ALA A 628 -8.76 9.49 9.72
C ALA A 628 -9.04 8.25 10.59
N PRO A 629 -8.53 7.06 10.24
CA PRO A 629 -8.62 5.87 11.10
C PRO A 629 -7.85 6.09 12.41
N CYS A 630 -8.51 5.88 13.54
CA CYS A 630 -7.89 5.93 14.88
C CYS A 630 -7.42 4.53 15.27
N VAL A 631 -6.14 4.39 15.63
CA VAL A 631 -5.52 3.09 15.91
C VAL A 631 -5.77 2.59 17.35
N ASP A 632 -6.00 3.50 18.29
CA ASP A 632 -6.35 3.19 19.68
C ASP A 632 -7.16 4.32 20.32
N ILE A 633 -8.48 4.15 20.38
CA ILE A 633 -9.40 5.13 20.99
C ILE A 633 -9.19 5.30 22.50
N THR A 634 -8.46 4.40 23.17
CA THR A 634 -8.18 4.50 24.62
C THR A 634 -7.01 5.43 24.93
N LYS A 635 -6.18 5.74 23.92
CA LYS A 635 -5.03 6.66 24.00
C LYS A 635 -5.35 8.09 23.56
N VAL A 636 -6.63 8.44 23.37
CA VAL A 636 -7.04 9.80 23.00
C VAL A 636 -6.75 10.77 24.16
N ILE A 637 -5.96 11.81 23.88
CA ILE A 637 -5.64 12.89 24.82
C ILE A 637 -6.81 13.87 24.91
N THR A 638 -6.97 14.45 26.10
CA THR A 638 -8.06 15.37 26.47
C THR A 638 -7.49 16.65 27.08
N PRO A 639 -8.20 17.80 27.02
CA PRO A 639 -7.67 19.09 27.44
C PRO A 639 -7.68 19.31 28.97
N ASP A 640 -8.42 18.52 29.74
CA ASP A 640 -8.47 18.67 31.20
C ASP A 640 -7.12 18.25 31.84
N LEU A 641 -6.46 19.20 32.50
CA LEU A 641 -5.18 18.95 33.17
C LEU A 641 -5.34 17.92 34.30
N LYS A 642 -4.53 16.86 34.26
CA LYS A 642 -4.59 15.70 35.17
C LYS A 642 -3.83 15.96 36.48
N GLY A 643 -2.76 16.76 36.41
CA GLY A 643 -1.81 16.95 37.50
C GLY A 643 -0.82 15.79 37.65
N PRO A 644 0.09 15.86 38.65
CA PRO A 644 1.13 14.84 38.83
C PRO A 644 0.60 13.43 39.09
N THR A 645 1.22 12.46 38.42
CA THR A 645 1.14 11.02 38.72
C THR A 645 2.33 10.57 39.59
N ASP A 646 2.45 9.27 39.86
CA ASP A 646 3.64 8.60 40.43
C ASP A 646 4.19 9.15 41.77
N GLY A 647 3.39 9.96 42.50
CA GLY A 647 3.84 10.65 43.71
C GLY A 647 4.70 11.88 43.47
N ALA A 648 4.78 12.37 42.22
CA ALA A 648 5.42 13.64 41.89
C ALA A 648 4.72 14.83 42.57
N LYS A 649 5.45 15.94 42.78
CA LYS A 649 4.90 17.16 43.40
C LYS A 649 4.16 18.06 42.42
N TYR A 650 4.49 17.94 41.13
CA TYR A 650 3.90 18.69 40.03
C TYR A 650 4.15 17.92 38.72
N SER A 651 3.30 18.18 37.73
CA SER A 651 3.52 17.91 36.30
C SER A 651 3.94 19.22 35.62
N THR A 652 4.35 19.15 34.34
CA THR A 652 4.93 20.27 33.60
C THR A 652 4.09 20.59 32.36
N ILE A 653 3.82 21.88 32.13
CA ILE A 653 3.15 22.36 30.92
C ILE A 653 4.21 22.85 29.92
N ILE A 654 4.18 22.30 28.71
CA ILE A 654 5.02 22.68 27.58
C ILE A 654 4.12 23.31 26.51
N TYR A 655 4.51 24.48 26.00
CA TYR A 655 3.93 25.06 24.78
C TYR A 655 4.78 24.68 23.56
N VAL A 656 4.12 24.42 22.44
CA VAL A 656 4.72 24.02 21.16
C VAL A 656 4.15 24.92 20.06
N ARG A 657 4.99 25.70 19.36
CA ARG A 657 4.57 26.43 18.14
C ARG A 657 4.73 25.50 16.94
N MET A 658 3.69 25.37 16.12
CA MET A 658 3.61 24.40 15.02
C MET A 658 3.52 25.11 13.68
N GLY A 659 4.63 25.13 12.93
CA GLY A 659 4.69 25.74 11.58
C GLY A 659 4.77 27.27 11.53
N SER A 660 4.87 27.93 12.69
CA SER A 660 5.21 29.36 12.86
C SER A 660 6.30 29.49 13.93
N TYR A 661 6.74 30.72 14.23
CA TYR A 661 7.86 31.02 15.13
C TYR A 661 7.37 31.66 16.45
N LEU A 662 8.08 31.46 17.57
CA LEU A 662 7.72 32.08 18.87
C LEU A 662 7.93 33.61 18.87
N GLU A 663 8.77 34.15 17.99
CA GLU A 663 8.92 35.60 17.83
C GLU A 663 7.73 36.26 17.11
N LYS A 664 6.91 35.48 16.38
CA LYS A 664 5.68 35.98 15.75
C LYS A 664 4.50 35.81 16.69
N ASN A 665 3.78 36.91 16.89
CA ASN A 665 2.66 37.03 17.82
C ASN A 665 1.66 38.03 17.22
N ARG A 666 0.99 37.61 16.14
CA ARG A 666 0.10 38.44 15.33
C ARG A 666 -1.33 38.45 15.90
N LEU A 667 -1.92 39.64 15.95
CA LEU A 667 -3.27 39.89 16.49
C LEU A 667 -4.35 40.15 15.41
N GLY A 668 -3.99 40.16 14.12
CA GLY A 668 -4.97 40.34 13.06
C GLY A 668 -5.94 39.16 12.98
N GLY A 669 -7.24 39.46 12.90
CA GLY A 669 -8.31 38.47 12.88
C GLY A 669 -8.46 37.68 14.18
N SER A 670 -7.98 38.24 15.31
CA SER A 670 -8.14 37.65 16.65
C SER A 670 -9.39 38.11 17.38
N ALA A 671 -9.90 37.27 18.29
CA ALA A 671 -10.98 37.62 19.20
C ALA A 671 -10.63 38.84 20.07
N PHE A 672 -9.36 38.99 20.48
CA PHE A 672 -8.88 40.18 21.20
C PHE A 672 -9.01 41.47 20.37
N ALA A 673 -8.69 41.43 19.07
CA ALA A 673 -8.92 42.56 18.18
C ALA A 673 -10.43 42.89 18.06
N GLN A 674 -11.29 41.88 17.99
CA GLN A 674 -12.75 42.05 17.93
C GLN A 674 -13.32 42.70 19.21
N VAL A 675 -12.85 42.32 20.40
CA VAL A 675 -13.21 42.97 21.67
C VAL A 675 -12.84 44.46 21.66
N LEU A 676 -11.70 44.81 21.04
CA LEU A 676 -11.28 46.19 20.78
C LEU A 676 -11.96 46.84 19.55
N LYS A 677 -13.04 46.21 19.02
CA LYS A 677 -13.85 46.64 17.87
C LYS A 677 -13.04 46.86 16.58
N GLN A 678 -12.03 46.02 16.38
CA GLN A 678 -11.10 46.05 15.25
C GLN A 678 -10.95 44.68 14.62
N ILE A 679 -10.43 44.62 13.39
CA ILE A 679 -9.97 43.38 12.75
C ILE A 679 -8.44 43.26 12.84
N GLY A 680 -7.71 44.37 13.03
CA GLY A 680 -6.25 44.39 12.96
C GLY A 680 -5.72 44.42 11.52
N ASN A 681 -4.41 44.20 11.35
CA ASN A 681 -3.71 44.40 10.06
C ASN A 681 -3.02 43.12 9.52
N GLU A 682 -2.29 42.40 10.38
CA GLU A 682 -1.49 41.23 10.00
C GLU A 682 -2.05 40.00 10.76
N PRO A 683 -2.64 39.00 10.07
CA PRO A 683 -3.18 37.79 10.70
C PRO A 683 -2.08 36.77 11.02
N SER A 684 -2.36 35.86 11.95
CA SER A 684 -1.56 34.63 12.11
C SER A 684 -1.60 33.78 10.84
N ASP A 685 -0.51 33.03 10.61
CA ASP A 685 -0.26 32.29 9.37
C ASP A 685 0.75 31.17 9.62
N VAL A 686 0.71 30.13 8.77
CA VAL A 686 1.67 29.02 8.78
C VAL A 686 2.77 29.32 7.76
N GLU A 687 4.01 29.45 8.21
CA GLU A 687 5.16 29.67 7.32
C GLU A 687 5.91 28.41 6.93
N ASN A 688 5.70 27.29 7.65
CA ASN A 688 6.34 26.02 7.35
C ASN A 688 5.41 24.84 7.66
N ILE A 689 4.71 24.35 6.63
CA ILE A 689 3.81 23.19 6.73
C ILE A 689 4.59 21.93 7.15
N SER A 690 5.78 21.72 6.61
CA SER A 690 6.63 20.57 6.95
C SER A 690 6.99 20.51 8.44
N THR A 691 7.21 21.66 9.09
CA THR A 691 7.42 21.72 10.55
C THR A 691 6.14 21.43 11.34
N LEU A 692 4.97 21.87 10.86
CA LEU A 692 3.69 21.51 11.46
C LEU A 692 3.44 19.99 11.39
N VAL A 693 3.72 19.37 10.23
CA VAL A 693 3.61 17.93 10.00
C VAL A 693 4.61 17.10 10.81
N ALA A 694 5.85 17.57 10.92
CA ALA A 694 6.87 16.94 11.75
C ALA A 694 6.49 17.00 13.24
N ALA A 695 5.98 18.15 13.70
CA ALA A 695 5.50 18.32 15.08
C ALA A 695 4.28 17.42 15.36
N PHE A 696 3.30 17.37 14.44
CA PHE A 696 2.14 16.48 14.52
C PHE A 696 2.58 15.02 14.68
N SER A 697 3.48 14.55 13.81
CA SER A 697 4.03 13.19 13.84
C SER A 697 4.80 12.88 15.13
N ALA A 698 5.52 13.85 15.68
CA ALA A 698 6.23 13.70 16.95
C ALA A 698 5.27 13.60 18.15
N ILE A 699 4.19 14.41 18.17
CA ILE A 699 3.17 14.38 19.23
C ILE A 699 2.39 13.06 19.17
N GLN A 700 1.93 12.65 17.99
CA GLN A 700 1.29 11.35 17.76
C GLN A 700 2.09 10.19 18.34
N LYS A 701 3.42 10.18 18.10
CA LYS A 701 4.29 9.17 18.71
C LYS A 701 4.33 9.26 20.24
N LEU A 702 4.46 10.46 20.81
CA LEU A 702 4.48 10.65 22.27
C LEU A 702 3.15 10.26 22.94
N ILE A 703 2.03 10.29 22.21
CA ILE A 703 0.73 9.77 22.65
C ILE A 703 0.74 8.23 22.63
N ILE A 704 1.21 7.62 21.53
CA ILE A 704 1.35 6.16 21.42
C ILE A 704 2.29 5.61 22.51
N ASP A 705 3.37 6.32 22.83
CA ASP A 705 4.35 6.00 23.88
C ASP A 705 3.86 6.33 25.33
N ASP A 706 2.60 6.74 25.54
CA ASP A 706 1.98 7.08 26.84
C ASP A 706 2.67 8.23 27.63
N VAL A 707 3.26 9.21 26.92
CA VAL A 707 4.04 10.31 27.53
C VAL A 707 3.21 11.57 27.82
N ILE A 708 2.17 11.82 27.04
CA ILE A 708 1.30 13.01 27.17
C ILE A 708 0.16 12.72 28.15
N LEU A 709 -0.11 13.63 29.10
CA LEU A 709 -1.17 13.50 30.11
C LEU A 709 -2.46 14.22 29.70
N ALA A 710 -2.30 15.43 29.16
CA ALA A 710 -3.37 16.30 28.67
C ALA A 710 -2.83 17.19 27.54
N GLY A 711 -3.70 17.72 26.70
CA GLY A 711 -3.29 18.58 25.60
C GLY A 711 -4.47 19.32 24.96
N HIS A 712 -4.20 20.53 24.48
CA HIS A 712 -5.18 21.41 23.86
C HIS A 712 -4.49 22.30 22.82
N ASP A 713 -5.23 22.83 21.84
CA ASP A 713 -4.66 23.67 20.79
C ASP A 713 -4.69 25.18 21.13
N VAL A 714 -4.12 26.01 20.25
CA VAL A 714 -4.21 27.47 20.35
C VAL A 714 -5.02 28.01 19.17
N SER A 715 -6.33 28.05 19.40
CA SER A 715 -7.37 28.56 18.51
C SER A 715 -7.86 29.94 19.00
N ASP A 716 -9.17 30.22 18.98
CA ASP A 716 -9.74 31.55 19.25
C ASP A 716 -9.43 32.09 20.67
N GLY A 717 -9.09 33.39 20.77
CA GLY A 717 -8.63 34.01 22.02
C GLY A 717 -7.17 33.72 22.37
N GLY A 718 -6.55 32.73 21.72
CA GLY A 718 -5.10 32.54 21.71
C GLY A 718 -4.52 31.90 22.96
N PHE A 719 -3.19 32.04 23.12
CA PHE A 719 -2.37 31.35 24.12
C PHE A 719 -2.95 31.37 25.54
N ILE A 720 -3.49 32.51 26.00
CA ILE A 720 -4.04 32.63 27.36
C ILE A 720 -5.39 31.93 27.52
N THR A 721 -6.23 31.94 26.48
CA THR A 721 -7.55 31.29 26.49
C THR A 721 -7.41 29.80 26.65
N ALA A 722 -6.72 29.12 25.74
CA ALA A 722 -6.57 27.67 25.78
C ALA A 722 -5.91 27.18 27.09
N LEU A 723 -4.92 27.93 27.61
CA LEU A 723 -4.30 27.65 28.91
C LEU A 723 -5.30 27.72 30.09
N LEU A 724 -6.24 28.67 30.05
CA LEU A 724 -7.31 28.79 31.06
C LEU A 724 -8.36 27.70 30.89
N GLU A 725 -8.76 27.37 29.66
CA GLU A 725 -9.71 26.29 29.37
C GLU A 725 -9.20 24.93 29.91
N MET A 726 -7.93 24.60 29.65
CA MET A 726 -7.29 23.40 30.20
C MET A 726 -7.33 23.34 31.74
N ALA A 727 -7.10 24.48 32.41
CA ALA A 727 -7.16 24.59 33.86
C ALA A 727 -8.59 24.53 34.41
N PHE A 728 -9.57 25.15 33.73
CA PHE A 728 -10.98 25.12 34.10
C PHE A 728 -11.58 23.72 33.95
N ALA A 729 -11.21 22.99 32.88
CA ALA A 729 -11.61 21.62 32.62
C ALA A 729 -10.98 20.64 33.62
N GLY A 730 -9.67 20.74 33.88
CA GLY A 730 -9.00 19.98 34.94
C GLY A 730 -9.44 20.38 36.36
N ASN A 731 -10.04 21.57 36.51
CA ASN A 731 -10.47 22.18 37.77
C ASN A 731 -9.33 22.23 38.82
N ILE A 732 -8.10 22.50 38.35
CA ILE A 732 -6.82 22.23 39.03
C ILE A 732 -5.86 23.42 39.00
N GLU A 733 -5.03 23.57 40.04
CA GLU A 733 -4.11 24.69 40.19
C GLU A 733 -2.93 24.70 39.19
N ILE A 734 -2.72 25.84 38.51
CA ILE A 734 -1.60 26.07 37.59
C ILE A 734 -0.70 27.22 38.05
N HIS A 735 0.62 27.05 37.86
CA HIS A 735 1.66 28.05 38.12
C HIS A 735 2.51 28.22 36.87
N VAL A 736 2.38 29.38 36.22
CA VAL A 736 2.91 29.68 34.88
C VAL A 736 3.83 30.91 34.94
N ASN A 737 4.94 30.86 34.22
CA ASN A 737 5.96 31.90 34.17
C ASN A 737 6.43 32.09 32.72
N ILE A 738 5.93 33.15 32.08
CA ILE A 738 6.17 33.47 30.67
C ILE A 738 7.32 34.48 30.58
N GLN A 739 8.27 34.23 29.69
CA GLN A 739 9.42 35.11 29.45
C GLN A 739 9.40 35.56 27.99
N THR A 740 8.80 36.73 27.73
CA THR A 740 8.59 37.24 26.38
C THR A 740 9.88 37.81 25.81
N LYS A 741 10.54 37.10 24.89
CA LYS A 741 11.71 37.60 24.16
C LYS A 741 11.29 38.68 23.16
N ALA A 742 12.15 39.69 22.96
CA ALA A 742 11.87 40.91 22.20
C ALA A 742 11.44 40.67 20.75
N ALA A 743 10.14 40.81 20.46
CA ALA A 743 9.54 40.64 19.14
C ALA A 743 9.50 41.95 18.32
N ARG A 744 9.47 41.84 16.99
CA ARG A 744 9.27 42.96 16.05
C ARG A 744 7.78 43.21 15.77
N VAL A 745 7.10 43.90 16.67
CA VAL A 745 5.69 44.31 16.46
C VAL A 745 5.60 45.51 15.50
N ARG A 746 4.68 45.46 14.52
CA ARG A 746 4.49 46.50 13.49
C ARG A 746 3.17 47.28 13.62
N CYS A 747 2.83 47.70 14.84
CA CYS A 747 1.63 48.49 15.11
C CYS A 747 1.88 49.99 14.92
N SER A 748 1.27 50.59 13.88
CA SER A 748 1.43 52.00 13.55
C SER A 748 0.57 52.92 14.43
N PHE A 749 1.06 53.28 15.63
CA PHE A 749 0.91 54.65 16.17
C PHE A 749 1.80 54.96 17.39
N TYR A 750 2.40 53.97 18.06
CA TYR A 750 3.34 54.18 19.17
C TYR A 750 4.75 53.66 18.85
N TYR A 751 5.72 54.57 18.72
CA TYR A 751 7.14 54.24 18.61
C TYR A 751 7.73 53.91 19.99
N SER A 752 7.50 52.70 20.49
CA SER A 752 8.27 52.15 21.62
C SER A 752 9.52 51.41 21.12
N LYS A 753 10.62 51.48 21.87
CA LYS A 753 11.83 50.70 21.60
C LYS A 753 11.80 49.37 22.35
N SER A 754 11.84 48.27 21.59
CA SER A 754 12.50 47.02 22.02
C SER A 754 11.95 46.34 23.29
N THR A 755 10.63 46.32 23.48
CA THR A 755 9.95 45.42 24.41
C THR A 755 8.82 44.70 23.68
N THR A 756 8.67 43.40 23.90
CA THR A 756 7.48 42.65 23.45
C THR A 756 6.26 43.16 24.20
N ASP A 757 5.14 43.30 23.51
CA ASP A 757 3.86 43.53 24.15
C ASP A 757 3.35 42.21 24.76
N PRO A 758 3.15 42.11 26.09
CA PRO A 758 2.57 40.93 26.71
C PRO A 758 1.21 40.56 26.14
N LEU A 759 0.38 41.55 25.79
CA LEU A 759 -0.95 41.31 25.23
C LEU A 759 -0.85 40.64 23.84
N ALA A 760 0.12 41.07 23.02
CA ALA A 760 0.37 40.44 21.73
C ALA A 760 0.78 38.97 21.88
N PHE A 761 1.60 38.62 22.88
CA PHE A 761 1.96 37.20 23.13
C PHE A 761 0.79 36.38 23.68
N LEU A 762 0.04 36.91 24.65
CA LEU A 762 -1.06 36.21 25.32
C LEU A 762 -2.25 35.93 24.39
N PHE A 763 -2.60 36.89 23.53
CA PHE A 763 -3.77 36.82 22.65
C PHE A 763 -3.41 36.51 21.19
N ALA A 764 -2.18 36.04 20.92
CA ALA A 764 -1.79 35.54 19.62
C ALA A 764 -2.42 34.17 19.34
N GLU A 765 -3.20 34.09 18.27
CA GLU A 765 -3.85 32.89 17.75
C GLU A 765 -2.95 32.26 16.67
N GLU A 766 -1.67 32.09 17.02
CA GLU A 766 -0.61 31.55 16.16
C GLU A 766 -0.50 30.03 16.39
N PRO A 767 -0.34 29.22 15.32
CA PRO A 767 -0.59 27.79 15.36
C PRO A 767 0.34 27.07 16.34
N GLY A 768 -0.23 26.24 17.20
CA GLY A 768 0.49 25.51 18.24
C GLY A 768 -0.43 24.81 19.23
N VAL A 769 0.18 24.11 20.19
CA VAL A 769 -0.52 23.31 21.21
C VAL A 769 0.15 23.43 22.58
N PHE A 770 -0.63 23.18 23.63
CA PHE A 770 -0.14 22.88 24.97
C PHE A 770 -0.10 21.36 25.20
N LEU A 771 0.91 20.91 25.94
CA LEU A 771 1.08 19.52 26.38
C LEU A 771 1.37 19.51 27.89
N GLU A 772 0.55 18.81 28.67
CA GLU A 772 0.89 18.43 30.04
C GLU A 772 1.67 17.11 30.01
N VAL A 773 2.81 17.08 30.69
CA VAL A 773 3.69 15.91 30.75
C VAL A 773 4.20 15.70 32.18
N ASN A 774 4.52 14.46 32.53
CA ASN A 774 5.20 14.18 33.79
C ASN A 774 6.61 14.81 33.77
N SER A 775 7.04 15.39 34.90
CA SER A 775 8.33 16.13 34.95
C SER A 775 9.57 15.26 34.75
N LYS A 776 9.43 13.94 34.77
CA LYS A 776 10.49 12.97 34.41
C LYS A 776 10.71 12.88 32.89
N ASP A 777 9.66 13.12 32.08
CA ASP A 777 9.64 12.88 30.63
C ASP A 777 9.85 14.15 29.78
N VAL A 778 9.84 15.33 30.41
CA VAL A 778 10.05 16.66 29.77
C VAL A 778 11.23 16.68 28.80
N HIS A 779 12.35 16.03 29.14
CA HIS A 779 13.52 15.97 28.27
C HIS A 779 13.28 15.15 26.99
N GLN A 780 12.54 14.06 27.07
CA GLN A 780 12.16 13.24 25.90
C GLN A 780 11.26 14.03 24.95
N VAL A 781 10.26 14.73 25.50
CA VAL A 781 9.30 15.53 24.73
C VAL A 781 9.99 16.70 24.02
N ILE A 782 10.82 17.47 24.74
CA ILE A 782 11.60 18.57 24.12
C ILE A 782 12.55 18.03 23.06
N ALA A 783 13.23 16.90 23.29
CA ALA A 783 14.14 16.31 22.30
C ALA A 783 13.42 15.86 21.02
N ALA A 784 12.26 15.20 21.15
CA ALA A 784 11.45 14.77 20.01
C ALA A 784 10.93 15.96 19.18
N LEU A 785 10.40 16.99 19.84
CA LEU A 785 9.90 18.21 19.18
C LEU A 785 11.04 19.04 18.56
N THR A 786 12.22 19.09 19.21
CA THR A 786 13.41 19.73 18.63
C THR A 786 13.90 19.00 17.38
N ALA A 787 13.83 17.65 17.35
CA ALA A 787 14.15 16.88 16.16
C ALA A 787 13.13 17.11 15.02
N ALA A 788 11.86 17.36 15.36
CA ALA A 788 10.83 17.84 14.43
C ALA A 788 10.99 19.33 14.02
N SER A 789 12.04 20.02 14.48
CA SER A 789 12.28 21.46 14.27
C SER A 789 11.16 22.39 14.80
N ALA A 790 10.37 21.93 15.76
CA ALA A 790 9.33 22.72 16.41
C ALA A 790 9.90 23.58 17.54
N GLU A 791 9.48 24.84 17.64
CA GLU A 791 9.89 25.72 18.73
C GLU A 791 9.05 25.43 19.99
N THR A 792 9.72 25.18 21.12
CA THR A 792 9.07 24.78 22.38
C THR A 792 9.42 25.71 23.54
N MET A 793 8.51 25.82 24.51
CA MET A 793 8.71 26.60 25.73
C MET A 793 8.13 25.83 26.92
N VAL A 794 8.94 25.58 27.96
CA VAL A 794 8.41 25.11 29.25
C VAL A 794 7.82 26.32 29.96
N ILE A 795 6.49 26.37 30.07
CA ILE A 795 5.78 27.58 30.54
C ILE A 795 5.35 27.50 32.00
N GLY A 796 5.18 26.30 32.57
CA GLY A 796 4.61 26.19 33.90
C GLY A 796 4.51 24.79 34.47
N THR A 797 3.81 24.69 35.60
CA THR A 797 3.59 23.46 36.36
C THR A 797 2.16 23.37 36.86
N VAL A 798 1.61 22.15 36.89
CA VAL A 798 0.30 21.86 37.48
C VAL A 798 0.48 21.24 38.85
N LYS A 799 -0.34 21.61 39.82
CA LYS A 799 -0.28 21.12 41.21
C LYS A 799 -1.58 20.48 41.61
N LYS A 800 -1.51 19.46 42.46
CA LYS A 800 -2.66 18.62 42.86
C LYS A 800 -3.56 19.28 43.92
N VAL A 801 -4.03 20.49 43.63
CA VAL A 801 -5.00 21.29 44.39
C VAL A 801 -6.16 21.56 43.44
N TYR A 802 -7.40 21.35 43.89
CA TYR A 802 -8.59 21.36 43.03
C TYR A 802 -9.71 22.26 43.58
N GLY A 803 -10.61 22.71 42.69
CA GLY A 803 -11.85 23.40 43.08
C GLY A 803 -11.63 24.75 43.73
N SER A 804 -12.32 25.02 44.86
CA SER A 804 -12.31 26.30 45.58
C SER A 804 -10.91 26.74 46.02
N ASP A 805 -10.04 25.78 46.31
CA ASP A 805 -8.71 26.03 46.86
C ASP A 805 -7.66 26.21 45.76
N ALA A 806 -7.99 25.82 44.51
CA ALA A 806 -7.12 25.91 43.36
C ALA A 806 -6.99 27.35 42.84
N LYS A 807 -5.79 27.71 42.39
CA LYS A 807 -5.49 29.03 41.83
C LYS A 807 -4.96 28.99 40.41
N VAL A 808 -5.11 30.11 39.73
CA VAL A 808 -4.36 30.43 38.51
C VAL A 808 -3.31 31.47 38.88
N ASN A 809 -2.04 31.07 38.86
CA ASN A 809 -0.91 31.97 39.07
C ASN A 809 -0.14 32.13 37.75
N ILE A 810 -0.13 33.34 37.19
CA ILE A 810 0.56 33.67 35.94
C ILE A 810 1.48 34.86 36.18
N ASN A 811 2.76 34.66 35.91
CA ASN A 811 3.80 35.69 35.96
C ASN A 811 4.32 35.93 34.54
N ILE A 812 4.58 37.18 34.18
CA ILE A 812 5.15 37.56 32.87
C ILE A 812 6.37 38.44 33.12
N ASN A 813 7.52 38.05 32.58
CA ASN A 813 8.80 38.75 32.73
C ASN A 813 9.22 39.00 34.20
N GLY A 814 8.64 38.26 35.15
CA GLY A 814 8.87 38.39 36.59
C GLY A 814 7.76 39.15 37.36
N GLU A 815 6.79 39.75 36.68
CA GLU A 815 5.64 40.42 37.32
C GLU A 815 4.41 39.50 37.38
N SER A 816 3.74 39.44 38.53
CA SER A 816 2.53 38.63 38.74
C SER A 816 1.31 39.34 38.14
N VAL A 817 0.78 38.83 37.03
CA VAL A 817 -0.36 39.43 36.31
C VAL A 817 -1.72 38.81 36.69
N ILE A 818 -1.74 37.53 37.07
CA ILE A 818 -2.93 36.84 37.62
C ILE A 818 -2.50 36.01 38.82
N ASN A 819 -3.25 36.09 39.92
CA ASN A 819 -3.02 35.30 41.14
C ASN A 819 -4.36 35.00 41.86
N GLU A 820 -5.35 34.59 41.09
CA GLU A 820 -6.75 34.52 41.50
C GLU A 820 -7.22 33.08 41.75
N GLY A 821 -8.37 32.96 42.44
CA GLY A 821 -9.04 31.66 42.63
C GLY A 821 -9.63 31.15 41.30
N LEU A 822 -9.37 29.89 40.97
CA LEU A 822 -9.77 29.26 39.70
C LEU A 822 -11.28 29.32 39.48
N VAL A 823 -12.07 29.10 40.53
CA VAL A 823 -13.54 29.15 40.48
C VAL A 823 -14.03 30.55 40.08
N GLY A 824 -13.48 31.61 40.66
CA GLY A 824 -13.90 32.99 40.34
C GLY A 824 -13.52 33.42 38.93
N LEU A 825 -12.39 32.96 38.40
CA LEU A 825 -12.04 33.17 36.98
C LEU A 825 -13.00 32.42 36.04
N ARG A 826 -13.41 31.20 36.39
CA ARG A 826 -14.40 30.44 35.63
C ARG A 826 -15.81 31.05 35.72
N GLU A 827 -16.19 31.64 36.84
CA GLU A 827 -17.45 32.41 36.96
C GLU A 827 -17.44 33.65 36.04
N ILE A 828 -16.30 34.34 35.92
CA ILE A 828 -16.13 35.46 34.97
C ILE A 828 -16.19 34.99 33.50
N TRP A 829 -15.66 33.79 33.21
CA TRP A 829 -15.71 33.16 31.89
C TRP A 829 -17.15 32.82 31.49
N GLU A 830 -17.90 32.14 32.36
CA GLU A 830 -19.27 31.67 32.08
C GLU A 830 -20.33 32.79 32.07
N GLU A 831 -20.06 33.95 32.67
CA GLU A 831 -21.00 35.09 32.71
C GLU A 831 -21.49 35.50 31.29
N THR A 832 -20.69 35.32 30.24
CA THR A 832 -21.15 35.59 28.86
C THR A 832 -22.16 34.53 28.39
N SER A 833 -21.89 33.25 28.65
CA SER A 833 -22.80 32.12 28.40
C SER A 833 -24.12 32.31 29.14
N ASP A 834 -24.06 32.68 30.42
CA ASP A 834 -25.21 32.93 31.28
C ASP A 834 -26.08 34.09 30.78
N ARG A 835 -25.47 35.20 30.35
CA ARG A 835 -26.18 36.36 29.81
C ARG A 835 -26.90 36.04 28.51
N LEU A 836 -26.33 35.16 27.67
CA LEU A 836 -27.01 34.64 26.48
C LEU A 836 -28.12 33.64 26.84
N GLY A 837 -27.89 32.78 27.83
CA GLY A 837 -28.89 31.86 28.37
C GLY A 837 -30.16 32.56 28.88
N LEU A 838 -29.99 33.68 29.58
CA LEU A 838 -31.10 34.55 30.03
C LEU A 838 -31.93 35.19 28.90
N LEU A 839 -31.44 35.17 27.65
CA LEU A 839 -32.16 35.67 26.47
C LEU A 839 -32.80 34.55 25.64
N GLN A 840 -32.47 33.28 25.93
CA GLN A 840 -32.86 32.11 25.13
C GLN A 840 -33.70 31.08 25.90
N THR A 841 -33.60 31.07 27.23
CA THR A 841 -34.19 30.06 28.12
C THR A 841 -35.03 30.72 29.22
N ASP A 842 -35.94 29.96 29.83
CA ASP A 842 -36.67 30.42 31.02
C ASP A 842 -35.71 30.76 32.18
N LYS A 843 -36.00 31.90 32.83
CA LYS A 843 -35.13 32.48 33.86
C LYS A 843 -35.09 31.65 35.14
N ASP A 844 -36.21 31.09 35.57
CA ASP A 844 -36.31 30.36 36.84
C ASP A 844 -35.63 28.98 36.69
N CYS A 845 -35.66 28.38 35.50
CA CYS A 845 -34.86 27.21 35.15
C CYS A 845 -33.35 27.49 35.20
N LEU A 846 -32.88 28.63 34.68
CA LEU A 846 -31.46 28.98 34.69
C LEU A 846 -30.96 29.29 36.11
N GLU A 847 -31.75 30.01 36.92
CA GLU A 847 -31.42 30.27 38.33
C GLU A 847 -31.43 28.98 39.17
N GLN A 848 -32.27 27.99 38.84
CA GLN A 848 -32.19 26.65 39.44
C GLN A 848 -30.95 25.89 39.02
N ALA A 849 -30.52 25.95 37.75
CA ALA A 849 -29.30 25.29 37.28
C ALA A 849 -28.06 25.79 38.05
N LYS A 850 -27.96 27.11 38.27
CA LYS A 850 -26.88 27.73 39.07
C LYS A 850 -26.82 27.24 40.52
N LEU A 851 -27.94 26.83 41.10
CA LEU A 851 -28.01 26.31 42.48
C LEU A 851 -27.55 24.84 42.63
N VAL A 852 -27.35 24.10 41.52
CA VAL A 852 -26.99 22.66 41.54
C VAL A 852 -25.48 22.42 41.51
N CYS A 853 -24.67 23.42 41.18
CA CYS A 853 -23.21 23.33 40.93
C CYS A 853 -22.36 23.08 42.20
N CYS A 854 -22.46 21.90 42.84
CA CYS A 854 -21.57 21.50 43.94
C CYS A 854 -21.42 19.98 44.17
N GLN A 855 -20.89 19.24 43.18
CA GLN A 855 -19.94 18.11 43.39
C GLN A 855 -19.51 17.51 42.03
N PRO A 856 -18.21 17.27 41.79
CA PRO A 856 -17.76 16.55 40.60
C PRO A 856 -18.17 15.06 40.68
N ILE A 857 -18.57 14.50 39.54
CA ILE A 857 -18.86 13.07 39.39
C ILE A 857 -17.82 12.47 38.44
N ILE A 858 -17.09 11.46 38.93
CA ILE A 858 -16.25 10.60 38.08
C ILE A 858 -17.14 9.44 37.63
N LEU A 859 -17.32 9.30 36.32
CA LEU A 859 -17.97 8.13 35.72
C LEU A 859 -16.90 7.26 35.05
N GLU A 860 -16.97 5.96 35.30
CA GLU A 860 -16.05 4.96 34.72
C GLU A 860 -16.89 4.03 33.84
N LEU A 861 -16.84 4.23 32.53
CA LEU A 861 -17.66 3.53 31.52
C LEU A 861 -16.74 2.91 30.48
N PHE A 862 -16.91 1.61 30.21
CA PHE A 862 -16.09 0.84 29.25
C PHE A 862 -14.56 0.95 29.47
N GLY A 863 -14.11 1.25 30.69
CA GLY A 863 -12.71 1.46 31.05
C GLY A 863 -12.20 2.90 30.89
N LEU A 864 -13.00 3.79 30.28
CA LEU A 864 -12.69 5.22 30.16
C LEU A 864 -13.19 5.98 31.39
N ARG A 865 -12.38 6.95 31.86
CA ARG A 865 -12.73 7.86 32.97
C ARG A 865 -13.23 9.19 32.46
N TYR A 866 -14.51 9.44 32.66
CA TYR A 866 -15.16 10.69 32.33
C TYR A 866 -15.17 11.61 33.56
N HIS A 867 -14.38 12.67 33.49
CA HIS A 867 -14.39 13.78 34.44
C HIS A 867 -15.44 14.80 33.99
N VAL A 868 -16.69 14.63 34.43
CA VAL A 868 -17.82 15.43 33.92
C VAL A 868 -17.88 16.80 34.62
N PRO A 869 -17.88 17.93 33.87
CA PRO A 869 -18.09 19.26 34.44
C PRO A 869 -19.45 19.38 35.16
N CYS A 870 -19.55 20.32 36.11
CA CYS A 870 -20.65 20.36 37.11
C CYS A 870 -22.05 20.74 36.59
N SER A 871 -22.29 20.83 35.27
CA SER A 871 -23.51 21.37 34.66
C SER A 871 -24.62 20.35 34.38
N TRP A 872 -24.40 19.04 34.63
CA TRP A 872 -25.33 17.97 34.24
C TRP A 872 -26.22 17.46 35.40
N PRO A 873 -27.56 17.38 35.23
CA PRO A 873 -28.45 16.79 36.23
C PRO A 873 -28.18 15.30 36.49
N ARG A 874 -28.24 14.88 37.76
CA ARG A 874 -28.01 13.49 38.20
C ARG A 874 -28.90 12.42 37.55
N THR A 875 -30.02 12.81 36.93
CA THR A 875 -30.95 11.90 36.23
C THR A 875 -30.35 11.33 34.94
N TRP A 876 -29.65 12.12 34.14
CA TRP A 876 -29.08 11.65 32.87
C TRP A 876 -27.92 10.66 33.04
N ALA A 877 -27.18 10.76 34.15
CA ALA A 877 -26.15 9.78 34.52
C ALA A 877 -26.71 8.37 34.80
N GLN A 878 -28.03 8.20 35.00
CA GLN A 878 -28.69 6.90 35.15
C GLN A 878 -29.26 6.37 33.82
N GLU A 879 -29.38 7.20 32.79
CA GLU A 879 -29.78 6.78 31.44
C GLU A 879 -28.54 6.41 30.60
N LEU A 880 -27.40 7.09 30.82
CA LEU A 880 -26.09 6.70 30.27
C LEU A 880 -25.48 5.43 30.89
N SER A 881 -26.14 4.84 31.91
CA SER A 881 -25.75 3.57 32.53
C SER A 881 -26.70 2.41 32.15
N ARG A 882 -27.35 2.49 30.99
CA ARG A 882 -28.29 1.50 30.44
C ARG A 882 -27.99 1.20 28.97
#